data_AF-A0A651F0T1-F1
#
_entry.id   AF-A0A651F0T1-F1
#
_cell.length_a   1.000
_cell.length_b   1.000
_cell.length_c   1.000
_cell.angle_alpha   90.00
_cell.angle_beta   90.00
_cell.angle_gamma   90.00
#
_symmetry.space_group_name_H-M   'P 1'
#
loop_
_entity.id
_entity.type
_entity.pdbx_description
1 polymer ?
#
loop_
_entity_poly.entity_id
_entity_poly.type
_entity_poly.pdbx_seq_one_letter_code
_entity_poly.pdbx_strand_id
1 'polypeptide(L)'
;MRRFVQISVISALLIVTLGHSLAAKELVEITPPDRMIHAPGLVAELTGFLERAAHQANELFPERFTVSLAGGGGGRPDYRLTVLGQADGRNSSLVLTMTRASDGRSAPVFPVIGAWDEHLPRLIAQAIRYLHQSFAGFDLPEQASQPVYLDEFASNMVSMLDTGHTARIFPYSVDVGPGGNIVIGSLFVAVELDRMYREVGKPGRELFTRDAINYAMDVRVSPGGTLFARTMGDDLFIIRQEMPRPQRVRLGMTMLVASAALSDGSYVATAGRGSVRVHEGRVEPLDLALHPNAWLNLLAGGPEATIWTWDAVTGAMPVFTAEGVRTDTMIPLMPEQDRRAVRALRVLEDGSFIALTVNSLSRFDRHGVPVWRMDGFPAPLTGDFSAVMSMAVDEERGYIYLLNPTAQRLVRLLDRDLARNPDPFDWNVAQIRIRVEADSREAFELSADDGLRLLARNYEQVGAYGLALEARRALLDRNPFDAEISDAFDVSEGLFIAGHASRAAEAALDILRDIGPETARPLYVSTVQQFEQAVSRLRSSPDRRSEVASALEAFRRSFRESEFPETRPPRMEIAGLSDLFPALIQTYLSQPAGTARITNTLDEELSAIRLTTTFRFADFPDQSEEIDALHPGESVDVPLFVTLSPDVLSLQEDIPVLMEFSLEYTRRGRPEQLRQTQTVMMRRNTALLWDDSGKLASFITPNDTVVQEFALSVLQHALPDRSGIIPTGMRTAAHLADALGVYGIQYVEDPNSPFTEVFGQTGALDTVRLPRTTLRLRSGDCDDTSALLASLYESVGIASAIMTSPGHVFIAFDTGEPAANRWMFEGNEITVIPHDGTLWVPVETTILDQGFVAAWTEASRLVRQYADDIEFLPLAEQRAVYPPIPTGPAAFQIVAPRPAAVSERARTSLTRLDDTLYVERTRQLATSAARADTGGNEWVRTQNRLGGLHARAGELASARHAFEVVASRVPDNVPALINLANLLLLEGDYLGAMDRAERVLEIRPRSVAAMNLALQAALVGLREDRFRMHTHERYALRMAMDLYAVDPELAGRIAAANPRVLMALVPGSGSTAEPRASLGGTDRASVLLWVVDDEG
;
A
#
# COMPACT_ATOMS: atom_id res chain seq x y z
N MET A 1 -27.99 78.49 53.30
CA MET A 1 -26.54 78.78 53.18
C MET A 1 -25.72 77.53 53.51
N ARG A 2 -25.39 76.72 52.50
CA ARG A 2 -24.32 75.69 52.43
C ARG A 2 -24.37 74.97 51.06
N ARG A 3 -24.79 75.70 50.02
CA ARG A 3 -25.01 75.26 48.62
C ARG A 3 -24.13 76.03 47.62
N PHE A 4 -23.09 76.74 48.08
CA PHE A 4 -22.27 77.62 47.22
C PHE A 4 -20.75 77.42 47.33
N VAL A 5 -20.27 76.38 48.01
CA VAL A 5 -18.81 76.07 48.11
C VAL A 5 -18.48 74.67 47.57
N GLN A 6 -19.48 73.90 47.12
CA GLN A 6 -19.29 72.53 46.60
C GLN A 6 -19.20 72.47 45.06
N ILE A 7 -19.16 73.62 44.37
CA ILE A 7 -19.11 73.72 42.90
C ILE A 7 -17.68 74.05 42.39
N SER A 8 -16.76 74.45 43.25
CA SER A 8 -15.38 74.81 42.85
C SER A 8 -14.36 73.67 42.98
N VAL A 9 -14.68 72.56 43.65
CA VAL A 9 -13.78 71.37 43.73
C VAL A 9 -14.15 70.29 42.70
N ILE A 10 -15.42 70.22 42.30
CA ILE A 10 -15.88 69.28 41.25
C ILE A 10 -15.47 69.75 39.84
N SER A 11 -15.25 71.06 39.64
CA SER A 11 -14.74 71.59 38.37
C SER A 11 -13.21 71.47 38.23
N ALA A 12 -12.47 71.29 39.32
CA ALA A 12 -11.02 71.11 39.30
C ALA A 12 -10.60 69.63 39.24
N LEU A 13 -11.43 68.70 39.74
CA LEU A 13 -11.18 67.26 39.63
C LEU A 13 -11.65 66.66 38.30
N LEU A 14 -12.60 67.30 37.59
CA LEU A 14 -12.96 66.96 36.21
C LEU A 14 -11.89 67.36 35.18
N ILE A 15 -10.97 68.27 35.54
CA ILE A 15 -9.87 68.71 34.65
C ILE A 15 -8.59 67.87 34.88
N VAL A 16 -8.51 67.11 35.97
CA VAL A 16 -7.36 66.22 36.26
C VAL A 16 -7.63 64.75 35.84
N THR A 17 -8.87 64.39 35.49
CA THR A 17 -9.22 63.10 34.87
C THR A 17 -9.42 63.17 33.34
N LEU A 18 -9.39 64.37 32.75
CA LEU A 18 -9.38 64.61 31.30
C LEU A 18 -7.98 65.03 30.78
N GLY A 19 -6.95 64.88 31.61
CA GLY A 19 -5.57 65.25 31.33
C GLY A 19 -4.64 64.09 30.98
N HIS A 20 -5.13 62.99 30.41
CA HIS A 20 -4.26 62.05 29.70
C HIS A 20 -3.97 62.65 28.32
N SER A 21 -2.92 63.46 28.27
CA SER A 21 -2.06 63.66 27.10
C SER A 21 -2.76 63.61 25.73
N LEU A 22 -3.29 64.76 25.30
CA LEU A 22 -3.32 65.14 23.88
C LEU A 22 -1.86 65.25 23.38
N ALA A 23 -1.18 64.11 23.26
CA ALA A 23 0.01 64.02 22.42
C ALA A 23 -0.48 64.24 20.99
N ALA A 24 0.23 65.07 20.22
CA ALA A 24 -0.02 65.15 18.79
C ALA A 24 0.06 63.73 18.21
N LYS A 25 -1.01 63.25 17.57
CA LYS A 25 -1.02 61.93 16.95
C LYS A 25 0.13 61.89 15.95
N GLU A 26 1.00 60.89 16.09
CA GLU A 26 2.16 60.76 15.22
C GLU A 26 1.70 60.51 13.77
N LEU A 27 2.34 61.19 12.82
CA LEU A 27 2.03 61.09 11.40
C LEU A 27 2.90 60.02 10.72
N VAL A 28 2.26 59.00 10.16
CA VAL A 28 2.88 57.98 9.30
C VAL A 28 2.61 58.33 7.83
N GLU A 29 3.67 58.66 7.08
CA GLU A 29 3.56 58.93 5.65
C GLU A 29 3.96 57.70 4.83
N ILE A 30 3.05 57.20 3.99
CA ILE A 30 3.31 56.11 3.05
C ILE A 30 3.92 56.67 1.78
N THR A 31 5.09 56.16 1.40
CA THR A 31 5.77 56.46 0.14
C THR A 31 5.53 55.30 -0.84
N PRO A 32 4.68 55.46 -1.87
CA PRO A 32 4.49 54.45 -2.92
C PRO A 32 5.80 54.19 -3.69
N PRO A 33 5.98 53.02 -4.32
CA PRO A 33 7.16 52.74 -5.12
C PRO A 33 7.17 53.55 -6.42
N ASP A 34 8.32 54.11 -6.79
CA ASP A 34 8.51 54.81 -8.07
C ASP A 34 8.45 53.85 -9.28
N ARG A 35 8.81 52.57 -9.07
CA ARG A 35 8.75 51.49 -10.08
C ARG A 35 8.49 50.15 -9.41
N MET A 36 7.77 49.29 -10.12
CA MET A 36 7.55 47.89 -9.76
C MET A 36 8.57 46.98 -10.47
N ILE A 37 9.05 45.96 -9.77
CA ILE A 37 9.88 44.92 -10.39
C ILE A 37 8.96 43.98 -11.20
N HIS A 38 9.32 43.68 -12.45
CA HIS A 38 8.59 42.81 -13.40
C HIS A 38 7.20 43.25 -13.89
N ALA A 39 6.59 44.32 -13.36
CA ALA A 39 5.27 44.81 -13.83
C ALA A 39 5.06 46.33 -13.63
N PRO A 40 5.75 47.21 -14.39
CA PRO A 40 5.71 48.66 -14.19
C PRO A 40 4.32 49.31 -14.37
N GLY A 41 3.38 48.66 -15.06
CA GLY A 41 2.01 49.18 -15.28
C GLY A 41 1.08 49.09 -14.06
N LEU A 42 1.47 48.41 -12.99
CA LEU A 42 0.63 48.15 -11.81
C LEU A 42 0.85 49.12 -10.65
N VAL A 43 1.70 50.14 -10.81
CA VAL A 43 1.98 51.14 -9.75
C VAL A 43 0.71 51.86 -9.31
N ALA A 44 -0.11 52.31 -10.26
CA ALA A 44 -1.36 53.03 -9.95
C ALA A 44 -2.38 52.16 -9.18
N GLU A 45 -2.44 50.86 -9.51
CA GLU A 45 -3.28 49.90 -8.81
C GLU A 45 -2.81 49.71 -7.36
N LEU A 46 -1.50 49.51 -7.15
CA LEU A 46 -0.91 49.43 -5.81
C LEU A 46 -1.14 50.71 -5.01
N THR A 47 -0.99 51.89 -5.61
CA THR A 47 -1.29 53.16 -4.95
C THR A 47 -2.74 53.21 -4.45
N GLY A 48 -3.69 52.74 -5.25
CA GLY A 48 -5.09 52.62 -4.82
C GLY A 48 -5.30 51.67 -3.63
N PHE A 49 -4.54 50.56 -3.56
CA PHE A 49 -4.53 49.69 -2.37
C PHE A 49 -3.93 50.39 -1.15
N LEU A 50 -2.85 51.17 -1.31
CA LEU A 50 -2.22 51.93 -0.23
C LEU A 50 -3.10 53.06 0.31
N GLU A 51 -3.88 53.73 -0.56
CA GLU A 51 -4.89 54.72 -0.15
C GLU A 51 -5.98 54.10 0.73
N ARG A 52 -6.51 52.95 0.30
CA ARG A 52 -7.47 52.19 1.12
C ARG A 52 -6.85 51.71 2.43
N ALA A 53 -5.58 51.30 2.41
CA ALA A 53 -4.87 50.87 3.61
C ALA A 53 -4.69 52.02 4.61
N ALA A 54 -4.34 53.22 4.13
CA ALA A 54 -4.23 54.41 4.98
C ALA A 54 -5.58 54.77 5.62
N HIS A 55 -6.67 54.73 4.85
CA HIS A 55 -8.03 54.95 5.36
C HIS A 55 -8.38 53.94 6.45
N GLN A 56 -8.20 52.65 6.17
CA GLN A 56 -8.49 51.58 7.13
C GLN A 56 -7.61 51.65 8.38
N ALA A 57 -6.34 52.04 8.26
CA ALA A 57 -5.47 52.21 9.41
C ALA A 57 -5.95 53.35 10.34
N ASN A 58 -6.43 54.46 9.75
CA ASN A 58 -7.02 55.57 10.50
C ASN A 58 -8.36 55.19 11.17
N GLU A 59 -9.16 54.34 10.52
CA GLU A 59 -10.42 53.85 11.09
C GLU A 59 -10.22 52.82 12.20
N LEU A 60 -9.28 51.89 12.01
CA LEU A 60 -9.03 50.79 12.96
C LEU A 60 -8.22 51.25 14.16
N PHE A 61 -7.29 52.20 13.99
CA PHE A 61 -6.35 52.62 15.03
C PHE A 61 -6.34 54.14 15.26
N PRO A 62 -7.51 54.79 15.40
CA PRO A 62 -7.61 56.25 15.42
C PRO A 62 -6.82 56.87 16.56
N GLU A 63 -6.64 56.17 17.69
CA GLU A 63 -5.97 56.70 18.88
C GLU A 63 -4.45 56.54 18.89
N ARG A 64 -3.86 55.86 17.89
CA ARG A 64 -2.42 55.56 17.87
C ARG A 64 -1.63 56.53 16.98
N PHE A 65 -2.06 56.69 15.74
CA PHE A 65 -1.36 57.49 14.73
C PHE A 65 -2.35 57.95 13.65
N THR A 66 -1.90 58.87 12.79
CA THR A 66 -2.60 59.22 11.54
C THR A 66 -1.76 58.78 10.35
N VAL A 67 -2.36 58.18 9.33
CA VAL A 67 -1.70 57.69 8.13
C VAL A 67 -2.13 58.51 6.91
N SER A 68 -1.18 58.95 6.10
CA SER A 68 -1.43 59.60 4.81
C SER A 68 -0.44 59.14 3.75
N LEU A 69 -0.78 59.28 2.46
CA LEU A 69 0.21 59.11 1.39
C LEU A 69 1.10 60.35 1.27
N ALA A 70 2.29 60.15 0.71
CA ALA A 70 3.25 61.20 0.41
C ALA A 70 2.60 62.35 -0.39
N GLY A 71 2.70 63.57 0.14
CA GLY A 71 2.11 64.77 -0.45
C GLY A 71 0.63 65.04 -0.10
N GLY A 72 -0.03 64.16 0.66
CA GLY A 72 -1.43 64.33 1.10
C GLY A 72 -1.61 64.93 2.50
N GLY A 73 -0.59 64.84 3.37
CA GLY A 73 -0.60 65.38 4.73
C GLY A 73 0.12 66.73 4.83
N GLY A 74 -0.52 67.76 5.37
CA GLY A 74 0.07 69.12 5.50
C GLY A 74 1.17 69.28 6.57
N GLY A 75 1.69 68.18 7.15
CA GLY A 75 2.65 68.17 8.26
C GLY A 75 3.90 67.34 7.94
N ARG A 76 5.02 67.60 8.64
CA ARG A 76 6.24 66.79 8.54
C ARG A 76 5.99 65.42 9.19
N PRO A 77 6.24 64.29 8.50
CA PRO A 77 5.95 62.97 9.05
C PRO A 77 6.90 62.62 10.21
N ASP A 78 6.34 61.99 11.24
CA ASP A 78 7.08 61.40 12.35
C ASP A 78 7.67 60.04 11.95
N TYR A 79 6.97 59.32 11.06
CA TYR A 79 7.39 58.05 10.49
C TYR A 79 7.18 58.03 8.98
N ARG A 80 8.12 57.41 8.26
CA ARG A 80 7.97 57.14 6.82
C ARG A 80 7.89 55.65 6.57
N LEU A 81 6.87 55.21 5.86
CA LEU A 81 6.70 53.84 5.38
C LEU A 81 7.09 53.76 3.91
N THR A 82 8.21 53.12 3.61
CA THR A 82 8.65 52.85 2.23
C THR A 82 8.10 51.50 1.79
N VAL A 83 7.50 51.46 0.60
CA VAL A 83 6.94 50.24 0.00
C VAL A 83 7.76 49.87 -1.23
N LEU A 84 8.31 48.65 -1.24
CA LEU A 84 8.90 48.04 -2.44
C LEU A 84 8.02 46.87 -2.87
N GLY A 85 7.80 46.70 -4.17
CA GLY A 85 6.86 45.69 -4.66
C GLY A 85 7.31 44.97 -5.93
N GLN A 86 6.91 43.70 -6.01
CA GLN A 86 6.95 42.88 -7.21
C GLN A 86 5.56 42.25 -7.39
N ALA A 87 5.02 42.29 -8.62
CA ALA A 87 3.71 41.71 -8.92
C ALA A 87 3.87 40.52 -9.87
N ASP A 88 3.31 39.38 -9.49
CA ASP A 88 3.34 38.11 -10.23
C ASP A 88 2.16 37.20 -9.78
N GLY A 89 0.92 37.65 -9.97
CA GLY A 89 -0.28 36.89 -9.58
C GLY A 89 -0.28 36.51 -8.08
N ARG A 90 -0.42 35.22 -7.76
CA ARG A 90 -0.33 34.69 -6.37
C ARG A 90 1.09 34.80 -5.76
N ASN A 91 2.13 35.04 -6.55
CA ASN A 91 3.52 35.29 -6.08
C ASN A 91 3.82 36.78 -5.84
N SER A 92 2.83 37.66 -5.96
CA SER A 92 3.05 39.08 -5.70
C SER A 92 3.54 39.29 -4.26
N SER A 93 4.45 40.24 -4.07
CA SER A 93 5.04 40.54 -2.77
C SER A 93 5.31 42.03 -2.62
N LEU A 94 5.12 42.52 -1.39
CA LEU A 94 5.51 43.85 -0.95
C LEU A 94 6.45 43.72 0.24
N VAL A 95 7.39 44.65 0.33
CA VAL A 95 8.30 44.80 1.46
C VAL A 95 8.04 46.17 2.06
N LEU A 96 7.59 46.18 3.31
CA LEU A 96 7.28 47.39 4.06
C LEU A 96 8.41 47.70 5.05
N THR A 97 8.98 48.90 4.95
CA THR A 97 10.03 49.38 5.85
C THR A 97 9.60 50.70 6.47
N MET A 98 9.46 50.74 7.79
CA MET A 98 9.12 51.96 8.52
C MET A 98 10.37 52.56 9.16
N THR A 99 10.60 53.86 8.96
CA THR A 99 11.73 54.60 9.54
C THR A 99 11.21 55.77 10.36
N ARG A 100 11.68 55.91 11.60
CA ARG A 100 11.35 57.04 12.47
C ARG A 100 12.17 58.27 12.10
N ALA A 101 11.51 59.41 11.88
CA ALA A 101 12.13 60.62 11.35
C ALA A 101 13.05 61.32 12.36
N SER A 102 12.86 61.11 13.66
CA SER A 102 13.62 61.78 14.73
C SER A 102 15.05 61.25 14.88
N ASP A 103 15.27 59.95 14.69
CA ASP A 103 16.57 59.30 14.90
C ASP A 103 17.02 58.37 13.76
N GLY A 104 16.23 58.25 12.69
CA GLY A 104 16.55 57.44 11.52
C GLY A 104 16.53 55.93 11.77
N ARG A 105 16.08 55.48 12.95
CA ARG A 105 15.96 54.05 13.24
C ARG A 105 14.86 53.44 12.38
N SER A 106 15.14 52.27 11.82
CA SER A 106 14.16 51.50 11.05
C SER A 106 13.60 50.37 11.90
N ALA A 107 12.29 50.15 11.78
CA ALA A 107 11.61 48.97 12.30
C ALA A 107 12.08 47.71 11.55
N PRO A 108 11.83 46.50 12.11
CA PRO A 108 11.94 45.26 11.36
C PRO A 108 11.22 45.32 10.01
N VAL A 109 11.77 44.68 8.99
CA VAL A 109 11.14 44.63 7.68
C VAL A 109 9.91 43.72 7.74
N PHE A 110 8.78 44.19 7.20
CA PHE A 110 7.55 43.40 7.14
C PHE A 110 7.25 42.95 5.70
N PRO A 111 7.33 41.64 5.40
CA PRO A 111 6.94 41.11 4.10
C PRO A 111 5.42 40.92 4.03
N VAL A 112 4.82 41.33 2.92
CA VAL A 112 3.44 41.01 2.52
C VAL A 112 3.51 40.17 1.27
N ILE A 113 2.95 38.96 1.29
CA ILE A 113 3.06 38.01 0.17
C ILE A 113 1.66 37.49 -0.17
N GLY A 114 1.35 37.36 -1.47
CA GLY A 114 0.09 36.84 -1.97
C GLY A 114 -0.55 37.74 -3.02
N ALA A 115 -1.71 37.31 -3.51
CA ALA A 115 -2.47 38.07 -4.49
C ALA A 115 -2.92 39.42 -3.92
N TRP A 116 -2.95 40.45 -4.77
CA TRP A 116 -3.47 41.76 -4.42
C TRP A 116 -4.98 41.77 -4.57
N ASP A 117 -5.67 41.32 -3.52
CA ASP A 117 -7.13 41.21 -3.46
C ASP A 117 -7.75 42.23 -2.49
N GLU A 118 -9.05 42.12 -2.24
CA GLU A 118 -9.79 43.03 -1.35
C GLU A 118 -9.30 43.02 0.12
N HIS A 119 -8.53 42.01 0.54
CA HIS A 119 -8.01 41.91 1.90
C HIS A 119 -6.65 42.60 2.09
N LEU A 120 -5.94 42.91 1.00
CA LEU A 120 -4.61 43.54 1.05
C LEU A 120 -4.58 44.86 1.85
N PRO A 121 -5.52 45.81 1.69
CA PRO A 121 -5.52 47.07 2.46
C PRO A 121 -5.51 46.85 3.97
N ARG A 122 -6.30 45.89 4.45
CA ARG A 122 -6.46 45.60 5.88
C ARG A 122 -5.19 44.98 6.46
N LEU A 123 -4.55 44.10 5.69
CA LEU A 123 -3.26 43.53 6.06
C LEU A 123 -2.18 44.61 6.17
N ILE A 124 -2.12 45.55 5.23
CA ILE A 124 -1.17 46.68 5.28
C ILE A 124 -1.47 47.58 6.48
N ALA A 125 -2.74 47.88 6.77
CA ALA A 125 -3.13 48.65 7.95
C ALA A 125 -2.67 48.00 9.26
N GLN A 126 -2.85 46.67 9.39
CA GLN A 126 -2.34 45.89 10.53
C GLN A 126 -0.81 45.91 10.60
N ALA A 127 -0.11 45.82 9.46
CA ALA A 127 1.35 45.87 9.40
C ALA A 127 1.90 47.25 9.81
N ILE A 128 1.22 48.34 9.44
CA ILE A 128 1.55 49.70 9.89
C ILE A 128 1.49 49.76 11.42
N ARG A 129 0.42 49.24 12.03
CA ARG A 129 0.31 49.18 13.50
C ARG A 129 1.46 48.40 14.11
N TYR A 130 1.76 47.21 13.58
CA TYR A 130 2.85 46.37 14.08
C TYR A 130 4.20 47.10 14.02
N LEU A 131 4.54 47.67 12.86
CA LEU A 131 5.79 48.40 12.63
C LEU A 131 5.92 49.61 13.55
N HIS A 132 4.85 50.37 13.73
CA HIS A 132 4.79 51.51 14.65
C HIS A 132 5.04 51.08 16.10
N GLN A 133 4.35 50.03 16.56
CA GLN A 133 4.48 49.53 17.94
C GLN A 133 5.83 48.86 18.21
N SER A 134 6.54 48.37 17.17
CA SER A 134 7.87 47.77 17.34
C SER A 134 8.90 48.75 17.92
N PHE A 135 8.72 50.07 17.73
CA PHE A 135 9.58 51.10 18.32
C PHE A 135 9.40 51.25 19.83
N ALA A 136 8.26 50.80 20.36
CA ALA A 136 7.92 50.79 21.78
C ALA A 136 8.12 49.42 22.45
N GLY A 137 8.60 48.39 21.72
CA GLY A 137 8.88 47.08 22.32
C GLY A 137 7.64 46.24 22.66
N PHE A 138 6.45 46.61 22.17
CA PHE A 138 5.18 45.91 22.42
C PHE A 138 4.80 45.82 23.91
N ASP A 139 4.84 46.96 24.62
CA ASP A 139 4.56 47.08 26.06
C ASP A 139 3.31 46.31 26.54
N LEU A 140 3.45 45.65 27.70
CA LEU A 140 2.37 44.97 28.40
C LEU A 140 1.53 45.96 29.25
N PRO A 141 0.28 45.60 29.60
CA PRO A 141 -0.50 46.33 30.59
C PRO A 141 0.22 46.40 31.95
N GLU A 142 0.12 47.53 32.67
CA GLU A 142 0.79 47.75 33.97
C GLU A 142 0.41 46.73 35.07
N GLN A 143 -0.72 46.02 34.93
CA GLN A 143 -1.25 45.05 35.91
C GLN A 143 -1.38 43.62 35.35
N ALA A 144 -0.55 43.23 34.37
CA ALA A 144 -0.62 41.89 33.80
C ALA A 144 -0.30 40.79 34.83
N SER A 145 -1.28 39.96 35.20
CA SER A 145 -1.05 38.80 36.07
C SER A 145 -0.67 37.58 35.22
N GLN A 146 0.47 36.95 35.54
CA GLN A 146 0.94 35.77 34.82
C GLN A 146 0.30 34.48 35.37
N PRO A 147 0.07 33.47 34.52
CA PRO A 147 -0.34 32.14 34.96
C PRO A 147 0.58 31.53 36.02
N VAL A 148 -0.01 30.82 36.98
CA VAL A 148 0.70 30.17 38.10
C VAL A 148 0.74 28.66 37.90
N TYR A 149 1.84 28.00 38.25
CA TYR A 149 1.94 26.54 38.22
C TYR A 149 0.96 25.89 39.22
N LEU A 150 0.19 24.88 38.77
CA LEU A 150 -0.70 24.11 39.64
C LEU A 150 -0.19 22.70 39.92
N ASP A 151 0.20 21.95 38.91
CA ASP A 151 0.66 20.56 39.03
C ASP A 151 1.03 20.04 37.64
N GLU A 152 1.43 18.78 37.59
CA GLU A 152 1.69 18.09 36.35
C GLU A 152 1.21 16.65 36.39
N PHE A 153 0.80 16.18 35.24
CA PHE A 153 0.56 14.77 34.99
C PHE A 153 1.88 14.04 34.78
N ALA A 154 2.01 12.89 35.43
CA ALA A 154 3.10 11.95 35.24
C ALA A 154 2.56 10.66 34.62
N SER A 155 3.32 10.05 33.71
CA SER A 155 2.89 8.88 32.93
C SER A 155 2.56 7.64 33.78
N ASN A 156 3.08 7.55 35.01
CA ASN A 156 2.76 6.53 36.00
C ASN A 156 1.36 6.70 36.64
N MET A 157 0.67 7.81 36.41
CA MET A 157 -0.68 8.05 36.93
C MET A 157 -1.76 7.25 36.16
N VAL A 158 -1.43 6.70 34.99
CA VAL A 158 -2.32 5.86 34.17
C VAL A 158 -1.77 4.45 34.05
N SER A 159 -2.68 3.48 34.14
CA SER A 159 -2.35 2.08 33.90
C SER A 159 -2.67 1.67 32.46
N MET A 160 -1.80 0.86 31.86
CA MET A 160 -2.02 0.23 30.55
C MET A 160 -2.39 -1.25 30.65
N LEU A 161 -2.49 -1.79 31.87
CA LEU A 161 -2.71 -3.22 32.09
C LEU A 161 -4.00 -3.75 31.47
N ASP A 162 -5.06 -2.94 31.47
CA ASP A 162 -6.36 -3.24 30.86
C ASP A 162 -6.36 -3.24 29.32
N THR A 163 -5.29 -2.73 28.70
CA THR A 163 -5.09 -2.77 27.24
C THR A 163 -4.29 -4.00 26.79
N GLY A 164 -3.68 -4.74 27.72
CA GLY A 164 -2.77 -5.84 27.38
C GLY A 164 -1.40 -5.38 26.86
N HIS A 165 -1.11 -4.07 26.84
CA HIS A 165 0.22 -3.53 26.57
C HIS A 165 0.90 -3.08 27.85
N THR A 166 2.21 -3.36 27.94
CA THR A 166 3.04 -3.07 29.11
C THR A 166 3.82 -1.76 28.99
N ALA A 167 3.76 -1.11 27.83
CA ALA A 167 4.41 0.17 27.59
C ALA A 167 3.76 1.28 28.44
N ARG A 168 4.58 2.19 28.96
CA ARG A 168 4.08 3.40 29.61
C ARG A 168 3.42 4.31 28.58
N ILE A 169 2.46 5.10 29.05
CA ILE A 169 1.83 6.13 28.25
C ILE A 169 2.83 7.25 28.00
N PHE A 170 3.06 7.57 26.73
CA PHE A 170 3.88 8.70 26.32
C PHE A 170 2.97 9.78 25.74
N PRO A 171 2.64 10.84 26.51
CA PRO A 171 1.71 11.86 26.05
C PRO A 171 2.35 12.61 24.86
N TYR A 172 1.66 12.58 23.71
CA TYR A 172 2.12 13.14 22.44
C TYR A 172 1.25 14.32 21.97
N SER A 173 -0.03 14.27 22.31
CA SER A 173 -0.99 15.35 22.12
C SER A 173 -1.95 15.45 23.31
N VAL A 174 -2.56 16.61 23.47
CA VAL A 174 -3.53 16.88 24.54
C VAL A 174 -4.62 17.80 24.00
N ASP A 175 -5.85 17.56 24.43
CA ASP A 175 -6.97 18.47 24.23
C ASP A 175 -7.95 18.43 25.42
N VAL A 176 -8.87 19.39 25.50
CA VAL A 176 -9.89 19.48 26.56
C VAL A 176 -11.26 19.14 25.97
N GLY A 177 -11.95 18.19 26.59
CA GLY A 177 -13.32 17.81 26.26
C GLY A 177 -14.38 18.60 27.01
N PRO A 178 -15.66 18.43 26.64
CA PRO A 178 -16.77 19.09 27.32
C PRO A 178 -16.80 18.69 28.80
N GLY A 179 -16.95 19.67 29.70
CA GLY A 179 -16.93 19.48 31.14
C GLY A 179 -15.55 19.62 31.81
N GLY A 180 -14.48 19.77 31.03
CA GLY A 180 -13.12 20.03 31.54
C GLY A 180 -12.27 18.77 31.73
N ASN A 181 -12.71 17.61 31.23
CA ASN A 181 -11.87 16.42 31.14
C ASN A 181 -10.79 16.65 30.09
N ILE A 182 -9.58 16.15 30.33
CA ILE A 182 -8.49 16.21 29.36
C ILE A 182 -8.39 14.88 28.62
N VAL A 183 -8.11 14.94 27.33
CA VAL A 183 -7.81 13.76 26.52
C VAL A 183 -6.34 13.82 26.12
N ILE A 184 -5.59 12.79 26.49
CA ILE A 184 -4.19 12.62 26.13
C ILE A 184 -4.09 11.58 25.01
N GLY A 185 -3.49 11.95 23.89
CA GLY A 185 -3.09 11.01 22.85
C GLY A 185 -1.69 10.48 23.13
N SER A 186 -1.53 9.15 23.20
CA SER A 186 -0.28 8.52 23.61
C SER A 186 0.45 7.75 22.51
N LEU A 187 0.24 8.13 21.25
CA LEU A 187 0.53 7.36 20.02
C LEU A 187 -0.38 6.14 19.87
N PHE A 188 -0.44 5.30 20.90
CA PHE A 188 -1.12 4.01 20.87
C PHE A 188 -2.59 4.07 21.27
N VAL A 189 -2.93 4.90 22.26
CA VAL A 189 -4.28 4.97 22.84
C VAL A 189 -4.62 6.41 23.22
N ALA A 190 -5.91 6.76 23.14
CA ALA A 190 -6.41 8.00 23.72
C ALA A 190 -6.86 7.71 25.17
N VAL A 191 -6.44 8.53 26.12
CA VAL A 191 -6.85 8.41 27.53
C VAL A 191 -7.58 9.67 27.94
N GLU A 192 -8.82 9.50 28.40
CA GLU A 192 -9.59 10.55 29.02
C GLU A 192 -9.32 10.56 30.53
N LEU A 193 -8.90 11.70 31.03
CA LEU A 193 -8.63 11.95 32.43
C LEU A 193 -9.52 13.09 32.91
N ASP A 194 -9.94 13.03 34.16
CA ASP A 194 -10.52 14.19 34.80
C ASP A 194 -9.44 15.22 35.18
N ARG A 195 -9.89 16.37 35.67
CA ARG A 195 -9.02 17.46 36.15
C ARG A 195 -8.07 17.10 37.30
N MET A 196 -8.20 15.94 37.93
CA MET A 196 -7.27 15.46 38.96
C MET A 196 -6.38 14.32 38.44
N TYR A 197 -6.32 14.17 37.12
CA TYR A 197 -5.61 13.12 36.39
C TYR A 197 -6.07 11.69 36.74
N ARG A 198 -7.33 11.55 37.17
CA ARG A 198 -7.92 10.23 37.36
C ARG A 198 -8.49 9.75 36.03
N GLU A 199 -8.19 8.51 35.68
CA GLU A 199 -8.67 7.91 34.45
C GLU A 199 -10.20 7.79 34.45
N VAL A 200 -10.82 8.43 33.46
CA VAL A 200 -12.26 8.33 33.17
C VAL A 200 -12.51 7.18 32.20
N GLY A 201 -11.64 7.05 31.19
CA GLY A 201 -11.70 5.94 30.24
C GLY A 201 -10.65 6.02 29.15
N LYS A 202 -10.68 5.06 28.22
CA LYS A 202 -9.81 5.01 27.04
C LYS A 202 -10.66 4.99 25.76
N PRO A 203 -11.14 6.16 25.28
CA PRO A 203 -12.04 6.22 24.13
C PRO A 203 -11.41 5.58 22.89
N GLY A 204 -12.10 4.63 22.24
CA GLY A 204 -11.55 3.90 21.09
C GLY A 204 -10.68 2.70 21.48
N ARG A 205 -10.72 2.24 22.74
CA ARG A 205 -9.99 1.04 23.24
C ARG A 205 -10.16 -0.18 22.34
N GLU A 206 -11.34 -0.37 21.75
CA GLU A 206 -11.66 -1.46 20.82
C GLU A 206 -10.75 -1.48 19.57
N LEU A 207 -10.21 -0.34 19.14
CA LEU A 207 -9.26 -0.23 18.03
C LEU A 207 -7.92 -0.91 18.34
N PHE A 208 -7.59 -1.00 19.62
CA PHE A 208 -6.37 -1.65 20.11
C PHE A 208 -6.34 -3.16 19.86
N THR A 209 -7.52 -3.78 19.77
CA THR A 209 -7.68 -5.23 19.57
C THR A 209 -7.82 -5.65 18.11
N ARG A 210 -7.87 -4.70 17.16
CA ARG A 210 -8.29 -4.93 15.76
C ARG A 210 -7.41 -4.18 14.75
N ASP A 211 -6.09 -4.37 14.84
CA ASP A 211 -5.07 -3.90 13.88
C ASP A 211 -4.63 -2.42 13.95
N ALA A 212 -5.22 -1.59 14.80
CA ALA A 212 -4.83 -0.18 14.96
C ALA A 212 -4.12 0.08 16.31
N ILE A 213 -2.92 -0.47 16.46
CA ILE A 213 -2.08 -0.31 17.68
C ILE A 213 -1.63 1.16 17.87
N ASN A 214 -1.82 2.05 16.88
CA ASN A 214 -1.30 3.43 16.85
C ASN A 214 -2.35 4.49 16.43
N TYR A 215 -3.55 4.49 17.02
CA TYR A 215 -4.65 5.35 16.54
C TYR A 215 -4.70 6.76 17.14
N ALA A 216 -3.90 7.06 18.17
CA ALA A 216 -4.03 8.28 18.97
C ALA A 216 -2.70 9.05 19.08
N MET A 217 -2.07 9.34 17.94
CA MET A 217 -0.91 10.24 17.90
C MET A 217 -1.32 11.69 18.17
N ASP A 218 -2.33 12.17 17.44
CA ASP A 218 -2.89 13.51 17.61
C ASP A 218 -4.38 13.38 17.97
N VAL A 219 -4.77 13.99 19.09
CA VAL A 219 -6.16 14.05 19.53
C VAL A 219 -6.68 15.48 19.45
N ARG A 220 -7.89 15.64 18.91
CA ARG A 220 -8.65 16.89 18.93
C ARG A 220 -10.05 16.63 19.41
N VAL A 221 -10.55 17.46 20.32
CA VAL A 221 -11.91 17.34 20.84
C VAL A 221 -12.71 18.56 20.42
N SER A 222 -13.83 18.34 19.74
CA SER A 222 -14.76 19.43 19.45
C SER A 222 -15.49 19.87 20.73
N PRO A 223 -15.97 21.13 20.80
CA PRO A 223 -16.84 21.60 21.88
C PRO A 223 -18.07 20.71 22.13
N GLY A 224 -18.59 20.06 21.08
CA GLY A 224 -19.69 19.10 21.18
C GLY A 224 -19.31 17.70 21.70
N GLY A 225 -18.06 17.46 22.07
CA GLY A 225 -17.60 16.18 22.63
C GLY A 225 -17.24 15.09 21.62
N THR A 226 -17.20 15.40 20.32
CA THR A 226 -16.63 14.47 19.33
C THR A 226 -15.11 14.47 19.46
N LEU A 227 -14.52 13.29 19.70
CA LEU A 227 -13.08 13.07 19.70
C LEU A 227 -12.62 12.64 18.31
N PHE A 228 -11.60 13.32 17.81
CA PHE A 228 -10.88 13.00 16.60
C PHE A 228 -9.50 12.48 16.98
N ALA A 229 -9.23 11.19 16.75
CA ALA A 229 -7.97 10.54 17.07
C ALA A 229 -7.27 10.11 15.77
N ARG A 230 -6.08 10.66 15.52
CA ARG A 230 -5.33 10.43 14.28
C ARG A 230 -4.17 9.46 14.50
N THR A 231 -3.96 8.59 13.51
CA THR A 231 -2.76 7.74 13.40
C THR A 231 -1.51 8.53 12.95
N MET A 232 -0.35 7.88 12.89
CA MET A 232 0.81 8.41 12.17
C MET A 232 0.56 8.55 10.67
N GLY A 233 -0.30 7.70 10.10
CA GLY A 233 -0.64 7.67 8.69
C GLY A 233 -1.77 8.64 8.32
N ASP A 234 -2.55 8.24 7.32
CA ASP A 234 -3.66 9.02 6.76
C ASP A 234 -5.02 8.73 7.42
N ASP A 235 -5.07 7.84 8.40
CA ASP A 235 -6.31 7.50 9.10
C ASP A 235 -6.63 8.46 10.25
N LEU A 236 -7.89 8.88 10.25
CA LEU A 236 -8.57 9.60 11.31
C LEU A 236 -9.71 8.74 11.87
N PHE A 237 -9.77 8.59 13.19
CA PHE A 237 -10.87 7.95 13.89
C PHE A 237 -11.75 9.00 14.56
N ILE A 238 -13.04 8.98 14.24
CA ILE A 238 -14.07 9.82 14.86
C ILE A 238 -14.77 8.98 15.92
N ILE A 239 -14.64 9.38 17.17
CA ILE A 239 -15.16 8.69 18.35
C ILE A 239 -16.23 9.58 19.01
N ARG A 240 -17.44 9.05 19.17
CA ARG A 240 -18.58 9.71 19.81
C ARG A 240 -19.23 8.73 20.78
N GLN A 241 -19.71 9.23 21.93
CA GLN A 241 -20.39 8.38 22.93
C GLN A 241 -21.64 7.68 22.37
N GLU A 242 -22.33 8.30 21.40
CA GLU A 242 -23.55 7.77 20.79
C GLU A 242 -23.28 6.67 19.75
N MET A 243 -22.04 6.53 19.28
CA MET A 243 -21.70 5.54 18.26
C MET A 243 -21.16 4.26 18.91
N PRO A 244 -21.71 3.08 18.57
CA PRO A 244 -21.25 1.82 19.14
C PRO A 244 -19.83 1.44 18.68
N ARG A 245 -19.30 2.09 17.64
CA ARG A 245 -17.94 1.88 17.11
C ARG A 245 -17.35 3.18 16.58
N PRO A 246 -16.00 3.35 16.62
CA PRO A 246 -15.33 4.49 16.00
C PRO A 246 -15.47 4.45 14.49
N GLN A 247 -15.70 5.62 13.88
CA GLN A 247 -15.72 5.76 12.43
C GLN A 247 -14.32 6.07 11.91
N ARG A 248 -13.79 5.22 11.04
CA ARG A 248 -12.51 5.46 10.34
C ARG A 248 -12.75 6.29 9.08
N VAL A 249 -11.98 7.36 8.92
CA VAL A 249 -11.98 8.25 7.75
C VAL A 249 -10.55 8.35 7.24
N ARG A 250 -10.35 8.11 5.94
CA ARG A 250 -9.04 8.20 5.30
C ARG A 250 -8.86 9.60 4.71
N LEU A 251 -7.93 10.36 5.27
CA LEU A 251 -7.70 11.76 4.91
C LEU A 251 -7.03 11.95 3.55
N GLY A 252 -6.38 10.92 3.01
CA GLY A 252 -5.60 11.00 1.78
C GLY A 252 -4.30 11.82 1.94
N MET A 253 -3.86 12.05 3.18
CA MET A 253 -2.67 12.83 3.51
C MET A 253 -1.82 12.09 4.55
N THR A 254 -0.62 11.66 4.18
CA THR A 254 0.26 10.81 4.99
C THR A 254 1.16 11.55 5.99
N MET A 255 1.40 12.85 5.80
CA MET A 255 2.19 13.68 6.73
C MET A 255 1.46 15.00 7.03
N LEU A 256 0.47 14.93 7.92
CA LEU A 256 -0.19 16.12 8.43
C LEU A 256 0.75 16.99 9.25
N VAL A 257 0.67 18.30 9.03
CA VAL A 257 1.47 19.33 9.70
C VAL A 257 0.66 20.00 10.82
N ALA A 258 -0.64 20.23 10.62
CA ALA A 258 -1.51 20.82 11.64
C ALA A 258 -2.97 20.35 11.52
N SER A 259 -3.70 20.47 12.62
CA SER A 259 -5.08 19.99 12.78
C SER A 259 -5.86 20.83 13.80
N ALA A 260 -7.18 20.93 13.61
CA ALA A 260 -8.10 21.53 14.56
C ALA A 260 -9.48 20.86 14.51
N ALA A 261 -10.17 20.80 15.65
CA ALA A 261 -11.60 20.51 15.70
C ALA A 261 -12.37 21.84 15.76
N LEU A 262 -13.49 21.91 15.05
CA LEU A 262 -14.36 23.10 14.98
C LEU A 262 -15.63 22.91 15.83
N SER A 263 -16.30 24.02 16.16
CA SER A 263 -17.50 24.01 17.01
C SER A 263 -18.73 23.38 16.35
N ASP A 264 -18.75 23.27 15.02
CA ASP A 264 -19.76 22.54 14.26
C ASP A 264 -19.55 21.02 14.25
N GLY A 265 -18.51 20.52 14.96
CA GLY A 265 -18.16 19.11 15.00
C GLY A 265 -17.43 18.62 13.74
N SER A 266 -16.88 19.51 12.91
CA SER A 266 -15.96 19.13 11.84
C SER A 266 -14.50 19.15 12.30
N TYR A 267 -13.64 18.46 11.54
CA TYR A 267 -12.20 18.39 11.76
C TYR A 267 -11.48 18.95 10.55
N VAL A 268 -10.51 19.84 10.74
CA VAL A 268 -9.72 20.41 9.65
C VAL A 268 -8.28 20.03 9.83
N ALA A 269 -7.61 19.66 8.74
CA ALA A 269 -6.19 19.34 8.77
C ALA A 269 -5.47 19.76 7.48
N THR A 270 -4.16 19.95 7.60
CA THR A 270 -3.29 20.38 6.49
C THR A 270 -2.03 19.52 6.40
N ALA A 271 -1.65 19.14 5.18
CA ALA A 271 -0.38 18.47 4.86
C ALA A 271 0.32 19.21 3.71
N GLY A 272 1.43 19.88 4.01
CA GLY A 272 2.19 20.65 3.03
C GLY A 272 1.35 21.79 2.42
N ARG A 273 0.84 21.58 1.20
CA ARG A 273 0.04 22.56 0.43
C ARG A 273 -1.46 22.26 0.36
N GLY A 274 -1.89 21.07 0.79
CA GLY A 274 -3.30 20.67 0.76
C GLY A 274 -3.93 20.82 2.14
N SER A 275 -5.15 21.33 2.20
CA SER A 275 -5.99 21.33 3.41
C SER A 275 -7.28 20.57 3.13
N VAL A 276 -7.82 19.90 4.14
CA VAL A 276 -9.11 19.22 4.06
C VAL A 276 -9.95 19.52 5.30
N ARG A 277 -11.26 19.45 5.12
CA ARG A 277 -12.25 19.37 6.18
C ARG A 277 -12.89 17.99 6.17
N VAL A 278 -13.08 17.43 7.35
CA VAL A 278 -13.86 16.24 7.61
C VAL A 278 -15.15 16.67 8.29
N HIS A 279 -16.26 16.57 7.58
CA HIS A 279 -17.59 16.87 8.10
C HIS A 279 -18.51 15.69 7.78
N GLU A 280 -19.25 15.21 8.79
CA GLU A 280 -20.10 14.01 8.69
C GLU A 280 -19.40 12.77 8.09
N GLY A 281 -18.10 12.63 8.35
CA GLY A 281 -17.27 11.52 7.85
C GLY A 281 -16.82 11.63 6.39
N ARG A 282 -17.14 12.74 5.71
CA ARG A 282 -16.69 13.02 4.34
C ARG A 282 -15.48 13.93 4.35
N VAL A 283 -14.53 13.67 3.47
CA VAL A 283 -13.32 14.49 3.28
C VAL A 283 -13.56 15.47 2.13
N GLU A 284 -13.48 16.76 2.43
CA GLU A 284 -13.70 17.86 1.50
C GLU A 284 -12.41 18.70 1.38
N PRO A 285 -11.94 19.03 0.16
CA PRO A 285 -10.76 19.86 -0.02
C PRO A 285 -11.03 21.32 0.38
N LEU A 286 -10.04 21.97 0.99
CA LEU A 286 -10.04 23.39 1.35
C LEU A 286 -8.82 24.11 0.75
N ASP A 287 -8.99 25.34 0.26
CA ASP A 287 -7.89 26.23 -0.12
C ASP A 287 -7.64 27.28 0.98
N LEU A 288 -6.72 26.97 1.89
CA LEU A 288 -6.32 27.88 2.98
C LEU A 288 -5.02 28.63 2.67
N ALA A 289 -4.36 28.34 1.55
CA ALA A 289 -3.04 28.87 1.23
C ALA A 289 -3.12 30.25 0.56
N LEU A 290 -2.66 31.29 1.27
CA LEU A 290 -2.69 32.67 0.74
C LEU A 290 -1.72 32.92 -0.42
N HIS A 291 -0.63 32.15 -0.50
CA HIS A 291 0.38 32.26 -1.53
C HIS A 291 1.08 30.92 -1.80
N PRO A 292 1.77 30.71 -2.94
CA PRO A 292 2.31 29.40 -3.33
C PRO A 292 3.40 28.86 -2.39
N ASN A 293 4.03 29.75 -1.61
CA ASN A 293 5.01 29.43 -0.59
C ASN A 293 4.44 29.40 0.84
N ALA A 294 3.11 29.47 1.00
CA ALA A 294 2.50 29.49 2.34
C ALA A 294 2.78 28.16 3.03
N TRP A 295 3.22 28.25 4.29
CA TRP A 295 3.51 27.09 5.12
C TRP A 295 2.57 27.12 6.32
N LEU A 296 1.42 26.46 6.16
CA LEU A 296 0.38 26.39 7.20
C LEU A 296 0.74 25.30 8.21
N ASN A 297 1.62 25.63 9.16
CA ASN A 297 2.03 24.70 10.21
C ASN A 297 1.16 24.77 11.47
N LEU A 298 0.16 25.64 11.50
CA LEU A 298 -0.74 25.79 12.65
C LEU A 298 -2.16 26.07 12.21
N LEU A 299 -3.09 25.36 12.85
CA LEU A 299 -4.52 25.56 12.74
C LEU A 299 -5.10 25.63 14.15
N ALA A 300 -6.09 26.50 14.34
CA ALA A 300 -6.90 26.56 15.54
C ALA A 300 -8.37 26.77 15.14
N GLY A 301 -9.28 26.07 15.82
CA GLY A 301 -10.70 26.36 15.72
C GLY A 301 -11.00 27.62 16.54
N GLY A 302 -11.74 28.56 15.96
CA GLY A 302 -12.20 29.76 16.64
C GLY A 302 -13.72 29.80 16.80
N PRO A 303 -14.26 30.95 17.23
CA PRO A 303 -15.70 31.18 17.35
C PRO A 303 -16.44 30.89 16.04
N GLU A 304 -17.70 30.45 16.13
CA GLU A 304 -18.57 30.24 14.96
C GLU A 304 -17.97 29.30 13.88
N ALA A 305 -17.22 28.27 14.30
CA ALA A 305 -16.55 27.30 13.42
C ALA A 305 -15.57 27.96 12.43
N THR A 306 -14.96 29.07 12.82
CA THR A 306 -13.89 29.70 12.03
C THR A 306 -12.59 28.92 12.13
N ILE A 307 -11.79 28.95 11.07
CA ILE A 307 -10.46 28.36 10.99
C ILE A 307 -9.43 29.49 11.07
N TRP A 308 -8.63 29.47 12.13
CA TRP A 308 -7.55 30.42 12.35
C TRP A 308 -6.24 29.74 11.99
N THR A 309 -5.46 30.35 11.11
CA THR A 309 -4.19 29.78 10.66
C THR A 309 -3.04 30.72 10.99
N TRP A 310 -1.83 30.18 11.14
CA TRP A 310 -0.62 30.99 11.26
C TRP A 310 0.25 30.82 10.03
N ASP A 311 0.53 31.90 9.31
CA ASP A 311 1.50 31.87 8.23
C ASP A 311 2.90 32.17 8.78
N ALA A 312 3.74 31.15 8.85
CA ALA A 312 5.11 31.27 9.35
C ALA A 312 5.99 32.21 8.50
N VAL A 313 5.64 32.43 7.22
CA VAL A 313 6.42 33.28 6.31
C VAL A 313 6.13 34.74 6.58
N THR A 314 4.86 35.15 6.54
CA THR A 314 4.49 36.54 6.76
C THR A 314 4.35 36.89 8.23
N GLY A 315 4.13 35.91 9.13
CA GLY A 315 3.84 36.08 10.55
C GLY A 315 2.48 36.75 10.81
N ALA A 316 1.52 36.55 9.90
CA ALA A 316 0.14 36.99 10.02
C ALA A 316 -0.77 35.80 10.34
N MET A 317 -1.94 36.12 10.89
CA MET A 317 -2.95 35.15 11.31
C MET A 317 -4.25 35.38 10.53
N PRO A 318 -4.40 34.77 9.33
CA PRO A 318 -5.64 34.85 8.57
C PRO A 318 -6.72 33.92 9.15
N VAL A 319 -7.96 34.39 9.05
CA VAL A 319 -9.17 33.73 9.56
C VAL A 319 -10.07 33.38 8.38
N PHE A 320 -10.58 32.14 8.39
CA PHE A 320 -11.43 31.60 7.35
C PHE A 320 -12.75 31.07 7.96
N THR A 321 -13.81 31.00 7.16
CA THR A 321 -14.99 30.20 7.50
C THR A 321 -14.65 28.71 7.43
N ALA A 322 -15.54 27.85 7.91
CA ALA A 322 -15.37 26.40 7.83
C ALA A 322 -15.28 25.90 6.37
N GLU A 323 -15.82 26.64 5.41
CA GLU A 323 -15.79 26.37 3.96
C GLU A 323 -14.53 26.92 3.27
N GLY A 324 -13.60 27.53 4.02
CA GLY A 324 -12.34 28.04 3.48
C GLY A 324 -12.42 29.45 2.88
N VAL A 325 -13.48 30.22 3.17
CA VAL A 325 -13.58 31.63 2.72
C VAL A 325 -12.86 32.53 3.70
N ARG A 326 -11.87 33.33 3.24
CA ARG A 326 -11.13 34.26 4.10
C ARG A 326 -12.04 35.41 4.55
N THR A 327 -12.17 35.59 5.87
CA THR A 327 -13.01 36.65 6.46
C THR A 327 -12.17 37.79 7.03
N ASP A 328 -11.02 37.48 7.64
CA ASP A 328 -10.17 38.47 8.31
C ASP A 328 -8.69 38.08 8.28
N THR A 329 -7.82 39.01 8.68
CA THR A 329 -6.41 38.77 8.94
C THR A 329 -5.90 39.74 9.99
N MET A 330 -5.20 39.21 10.98
CA MET A 330 -4.60 39.98 12.06
C MET A 330 -3.10 39.73 12.20
N ILE A 331 -2.40 40.71 12.76
CA ILE A 331 -0.98 40.61 13.10
C ILE A 331 -0.85 40.84 14.60
N PRO A 332 -0.54 39.79 15.39
CA PRO A 332 -0.32 39.94 16.82
C PRO A 332 0.89 40.83 17.13
N LEU A 333 0.78 41.66 18.17
CA LEU A 333 1.84 42.54 18.62
C LEU A 333 2.82 41.78 19.51
N MET A 334 3.86 41.21 18.88
CA MET A 334 4.92 40.46 19.57
C MET A 334 6.27 40.65 18.87
N PRO A 335 7.40 40.40 19.55
CA PRO A 335 8.72 40.46 18.93
C PRO A 335 8.84 39.62 17.66
N GLU A 336 9.60 40.09 16.68
CA GLU A 336 9.76 39.41 15.37
C GLU A 336 10.24 37.96 15.53
N GLN A 337 11.15 37.73 16.47
CA GLN A 337 11.69 36.39 16.78
C GLN A 337 10.60 35.41 17.23
N ASP A 338 9.59 35.88 17.98
CA ASP A 338 8.49 35.04 18.47
C ASP A 338 7.44 34.82 17.39
N ARG A 339 7.20 35.85 16.58
CA ARG A 339 6.26 35.81 15.45
C ARG A 339 6.63 34.76 14.40
N ARG A 340 7.93 34.49 14.23
CA ARG A 340 8.46 33.44 13.34
C ARG A 340 8.59 32.07 14.02
N ALA A 341 8.33 31.98 15.33
CA ALA A 341 8.60 30.80 16.13
C ALA A 341 7.36 30.28 16.88
N VAL A 342 6.15 30.61 16.41
CA VAL A 342 4.90 30.10 16.97
C VAL A 342 4.79 28.60 16.70
N ARG A 343 4.44 27.82 17.74
CA ARG A 343 4.36 26.35 17.71
C ARG A 343 2.99 25.80 18.08
N ALA A 344 2.21 26.54 18.87
CA ALA A 344 0.84 26.18 19.17
C ALA A 344 -0.01 27.45 19.34
N LEU A 345 -1.28 27.34 18.95
CA LEU A 345 -2.25 28.42 19.01
C LEU A 345 -3.56 27.84 19.56
N ARG A 346 -4.17 28.55 20.51
CA ARG A 346 -5.53 28.29 20.98
C ARG A 346 -6.34 29.57 20.93
N VAL A 347 -7.42 29.56 20.17
CA VAL A 347 -8.36 30.67 20.03
C VAL A 347 -9.54 30.38 20.95
N LEU A 348 -9.94 31.39 21.70
CA LEU A 348 -10.96 31.31 22.73
C LEU A 348 -12.32 31.75 22.16
N GLU A 349 -13.41 31.43 22.86
CA GLU A 349 -14.77 31.73 22.39
C GLU A 349 -15.04 33.24 22.23
N ASP A 350 -14.35 34.11 22.97
CA ASP A 350 -14.45 35.57 22.85
C ASP A 350 -13.57 36.17 21.72
N GLY A 351 -12.84 35.31 20.99
CA GLY A 351 -11.90 35.68 19.94
C GLY A 351 -10.52 36.12 20.45
N SER A 352 -10.29 36.17 21.77
CA SER A 352 -8.94 36.26 22.33
C SER A 352 -8.19 34.94 22.10
N PHE A 353 -6.87 34.93 22.23
CA PHE A 353 -6.10 33.72 21.93
C PHE A 353 -4.81 33.64 22.75
N ILE A 354 -4.31 32.41 22.91
CA ILE A 354 -3.05 32.10 23.55
C ILE A 354 -2.12 31.52 22.50
N ALA A 355 -0.92 32.08 22.40
CA ALA A 355 0.13 31.62 21.50
C ALA A 355 1.34 31.13 22.30
N LEU A 356 1.79 29.93 21.94
CA LEU A 356 3.03 29.33 22.43
C LEU A 356 4.10 29.48 21.34
N THR A 357 5.21 30.11 21.68
CA THR A 357 6.41 30.20 20.84
C THR A 357 7.54 29.39 21.45
N VAL A 358 8.64 29.20 20.72
CA VAL A 358 9.86 28.58 21.26
C VAL A 358 10.36 29.30 22.51
N ASN A 359 10.16 30.62 22.62
CA ASN A 359 10.75 31.44 23.67
C ASN A 359 9.72 31.97 24.68
N SER A 360 8.42 31.87 24.40
CA SER A 360 7.42 32.53 25.24
C SER A 360 6.03 31.91 25.16
N LEU A 361 5.25 32.11 26.21
CA LEU A 361 3.81 31.89 26.23
C LEU A 361 3.14 33.24 26.42
N SER A 362 2.17 33.59 25.59
CA SER A 362 1.49 34.89 25.67
C SER A 362 0.01 34.75 25.38
N ARG A 363 -0.82 35.47 26.14
CA ARG A 363 -2.24 35.68 25.85
C ARG A 363 -2.42 37.03 25.16
N PHE A 364 -3.27 37.06 24.15
CA PHE A 364 -3.62 38.24 23.38
C PHE A 364 -5.13 38.44 23.42
N ASP A 365 -5.57 39.69 23.39
CA ASP A 365 -6.96 40.02 23.14
C ASP A 365 -7.36 39.72 21.67
N ARG A 366 -8.65 39.87 21.36
CA ARG A 366 -9.18 39.67 19.99
C ARG A 366 -8.62 40.60 18.92
N HIS A 367 -7.88 41.64 19.31
CA HIS A 367 -7.22 42.59 18.40
C HIS A 367 -5.71 42.31 18.29
N GLY A 368 -5.22 41.25 18.92
CA GLY A 368 -3.82 40.84 18.91
C GLY A 368 -2.93 41.73 19.78
N VAL A 369 -3.48 42.39 20.80
CA VAL A 369 -2.71 43.12 21.82
C VAL A 369 -2.38 42.17 22.97
N PRO A 370 -1.11 42.08 23.42
CA PRO A 370 -0.72 41.17 24.49
C PRO A 370 -1.36 41.58 25.83
N VAL A 371 -1.97 40.61 26.50
CA VAL A 371 -2.57 40.74 27.84
C VAL A 371 -1.52 40.42 28.91
N TRP A 372 -0.81 39.32 28.74
CA TRP A 372 0.34 38.94 29.54
C TRP A 372 1.31 38.11 28.68
N ARG A 373 2.56 38.05 29.13
CA ARG A 373 3.63 37.26 28.51
C ARG A 373 4.51 36.63 29.57
N MET A 374 4.96 35.41 29.31
CA MET A 374 5.95 34.67 30.10
C MET A 374 7.07 34.20 29.16
N ASP A 375 8.33 34.37 29.57
CA ASP A 375 9.51 33.91 28.79
C ASP A 375 10.04 32.53 29.26
N GLY A 376 9.43 31.95 30.29
CA GLY A 376 9.77 30.63 30.83
C GLY A 376 8.70 30.14 31.79
N PHE A 377 8.87 28.91 32.30
CA PHE A 377 7.92 28.36 33.25
C PHE A 377 7.92 29.16 34.58
N PRO A 378 6.75 29.34 35.22
CA PRO A 378 6.70 29.89 36.57
C PRO A 378 7.30 28.89 37.56
N ALA A 379 7.84 29.37 38.69
CA ALA A 379 8.41 28.46 39.66
C ALA A 379 7.33 27.52 40.24
N PRO A 380 7.72 26.34 40.77
CA PRO A 380 9.09 25.85 41.01
C PRO A 380 9.76 25.27 39.76
N LEU A 381 9.09 25.27 38.61
CA LEU A 381 9.68 24.78 37.37
C LEU A 381 10.80 25.70 36.89
N THR A 382 11.80 25.13 36.22
CA THR A 382 12.88 25.88 35.58
C THR A 382 12.95 25.52 34.10
N GLY A 383 13.43 26.46 33.28
CA GLY A 383 13.60 26.28 31.84
C GLY A 383 12.61 27.08 30.99
N ASP A 384 12.82 27.01 29.68
CA ASP A 384 12.04 27.68 28.65
C ASP A 384 10.98 26.76 28.03
N PHE A 385 10.26 27.27 27.04
CA PHE A 385 9.21 26.54 26.34
C PHE A 385 9.70 25.76 25.10
N SER A 386 11.01 25.68 24.86
CA SER A 386 11.57 25.12 23.62
C SER A 386 11.18 23.65 23.38
N ALA A 387 10.98 22.89 24.46
CA ALA A 387 10.59 21.49 24.45
C ALA A 387 9.06 21.25 24.54
N VAL A 388 8.24 22.31 24.62
CA VAL A 388 6.77 22.21 24.64
C VAL A 388 6.24 22.17 23.20
N MET A 389 5.55 21.09 22.84
CA MET A 389 5.08 20.85 21.47
C MET A 389 3.58 21.08 21.29
N SER A 390 2.78 20.93 22.35
CA SER A 390 1.33 21.02 22.27
C SER A 390 0.76 21.75 23.49
N MET A 391 -0.42 22.34 23.32
CA MET A 391 -1.13 23.11 24.32
C MET A 391 -2.62 22.81 24.27
N ALA A 392 -3.30 22.80 25.42
CA ALA A 392 -4.75 22.81 25.51
C ALA A 392 -5.21 23.79 26.59
N VAL A 393 -6.44 24.31 26.47
CA VAL A 393 -6.94 25.37 27.34
C VAL A 393 -8.36 25.03 27.79
N ASP A 394 -8.61 25.08 29.10
CA ASP A 394 -9.96 25.06 29.68
C ASP A 394 -10.33 26.51 30.05
N GLU A 395 -11.11 27.16 29.20
CA GLU A 395 -11.58 28.55 29.41
C GLU A 395 -12.47 28.71 30.64
N GLU A 396 -13.26 27.68 30.97
CA GLU A 396 -14.21 27.77 32.06
C GLU A 396 -13.45 27.94 33.39
N ARG A 397 -12.36 27.18 33.56
CA ARG A 397 -11.60 27.15 34.82
C ARG A 397 -10.28 27.91 34.76
N GLY A 398 -9.86 28.35 33.58
CA GLY A 398 -8.61 29.08 33.36
C GLY A 398 -7.37 28.18 33.33
N TYR A 399 -7.50 26.89 33.00
CA TYR A 399 -6.35 25.99 32.95
C TYR A 399 -5.65 26.06 31.59
N ILE A 400 -4.32 26.10 31.62
CA ILE A 400 -3.47 25.99 30.44
C ILE A 400 -2.60 24.74 30.62
N TYR A 401 -2.81 23.76 29.75
CA TYR A 401 -2.07 22.52 29.71
C TYR A 401 -0.93 22.62 28.69
N LEU A 402 0.30 22.38 29.10
CA LEU A 402 1.50 22.46 28.28
C LEU A 402 2.18 21.10 28.22
N LEU A 403 2.26 20.52 27.03
CA LEU A 403 2.81 19.19 26.81
C LEU A 403 4.24 19.23 26.30
N ASN A 404 5.15 18.62 27.06
CA ASN A 404 6.51 18.32 26.65
C ASN A 404 6.64 16.81 26.40
N PRO A 405 6.57 16.35 25.12
CA PRO A 405 6.61 14.93 24.80
C PRO A 405 7.98 14.30 25.09
N THR A 406 9.09 15.06 24.97
CA THR A 406 10.45 14.56 25.24
C THR A 406 10.66 14.29 26.72
N ALA A 407 10.19 15.19 27.59
CA ALA A 407 10.25 15.00 29.04
C ALA A 407 9.11 14.12 29.57
N GLN A 408 8.11 13.81 28.74
CA GLN A 408 6.91 13.04 29.10
C GLN A 408 6.10 13.74 30.21
N ARG A 409 6.02 15.06 30.15
CA ARG A 409 5.39 15.91 31.16
C ARG A 409 4.26 16.69 30.54
N LEU A 410 3.12 16.73 31.22
CA LEU A 410 2.02 17.63 30.92
C LEU A 410 1.82 18.55 32.13
N VAL A 411 2.26 19.79 31.98
CA VAL A 411 2.22 20.82 33.03
C VAL A 411 0.89 21.55 32.95
N ARG A 412 0.25 21.77 34.10
CA ARG A 412 -0.95 22.60 34.21
C ARG A 412 -0.64 23.92 34.90
N LEU A 413 -0.97 25.01 34.20
CA LEU A 413 -0.95 26.36 34.73
C LEU A 413 -2.39 26.86 34.94
N LEU A 414 -2.56 27.81 35.87
CA LEU A 414 -3.81 28.52 36.12
C LEU A 414 -3.66 30.00 35.75
N ASP A 415 -4.34 30.41 34.68
CA ASP A 415 -4.59 31.82 34.38
C ASP A 415 -5.86 32.27 35.11
N ARG A 416 -5.66 33.10 36.13
CA ARG A 416 -6.73 33.61 37.00
C ARG A 416 -7.65 34.58 36.30
N ASP A 417 -7.12 35.35 35.37
CA ASP A 417 -7.85 36.36 34.62
C ASP A 417 -8.56 35.74 33.39
N LEU A 418 -8.31 34.47 33.11
CA LEU A 418 -9.04 33.68 32.12
C LEU A 418 -10.25 32.95 32.72
N ALA A 419 -10.15 32.49 33.96
CA ALA A 419 -11.16 31.63 34.59
C ALA A 419 -12.54 32.32 34.68
N ARG A 420 -13.54 31.76 34.00
CA ARG A 420 -14.95 32.21 34.09
C ARG A 420 -15.65 31.67 35.36
N ASN A 421 -15.31 30.45 35.76
CA ASN A 421 -15.83 29.73 36.92
C ASN A 421 -14.68 29.05 37.68
N PRO A 422 -13.98 29.79 38.55
CA PRO A 422 -12.82 29.30 39.28
C PRO A 422 -13.15 28.18 40.29
N ASP A 423 -12.40 27.07 40.31
CA ASP A 423 -12.55 26.02 41.33
C ASP A 423 -11.85 26.39 42.66
N PRO A 424 -12.58 26.56 43.79
CA PRO A 424 -11.99 26.90 45.07
C PRO A 424 -10.83 26.00 45.52
N PHE A 425 -10.84 24.72 45.16
CA PHE A 425 -9.77 23.79 45.48
C PHE A 425 -8.46 24.15 44.77
N ASP A 426 -8.50 24.36 43.45
CA ASP A 426 -7.31 24.68 42.67
C ASP A 426 -6.78 26.07 43.00
N TRP A 427 -7.67 26.99 43.40
CA TRP A 427 -7.26 28.28 43.94
C TRP A 427 -6.49 28.14 45.25
N ASN A 428 -6.91 27.23 46.13
CA ASN A 428 -6.17 26.92 47.34
C ASN A 428 -4.79 26.30 47.01
N VAL A 429 -4.73 25.37 46.06
CA VAL A 429 -3.47 24.79 45.57
C VAL A 429 -2.53 25.86 45.02
N ALA A 430 -3.02 26.76 44.16
CA ALA A 430 -2.24 27.88 43.63
C ALA A 430 -1.71 28.79 44.74
N GLN A 431 -2.54 29.10 45.74
CA GLN A 431 -2.13 29.92 46.90
C GLN A 431 -1.02 29.25 47.72
N ILE A 432 -1.10 27.93 47.94
CA ILE A 432 -0.05 27.18 48.63
C ILE A 432 1.26 27.28 47.84
N ARG A 433 1.22 27.14 46.51
CA ARG A 433 2.41 27.23 45.66
C ARG A 433 3.04 28.61 45.62
N ILE A 434 2.22 29.65 45.48
CA ILE A 434 2.69 31.04 45.55
C ILE A 434 3.38 31.30 46.89
N ARG A 435 2.81 30.82 48.00
CA ARG A 435 3.40 30.98 49.34
C ARG A 435 4.73 30.25 49.49
N VAL A 436 4.83 29.02 48.98
CA VAL A 436 6.09 28.25 48.96
C VAL A 436 7.17 28.95 48.13
N GLU A 437 6.79 29.60 47.03
CA GLU A 437 7.72 30.31 46.14
C GLU A 437 8.17 31.66 46.71
N ALA A 438 7.25 32.42 47.30
CA ALA A 438 7.51 33.73 47.91
C ALA A 438 8.54 33.66 49.08
N ASP A 439 8.61 32.52 49.78
CA ASP A 439 9.49 32.26 50.94
C ASP A 439 10.99 32.19 50.57
N SER A 440 11.33 31.99 49.29
CA SER A 440 12.73 32.05 48.82
C SER A 440 13.36 33.45 48.88
N ARG A 441 12.55 34.50 49.17
CA ARG A 441 12.98 35.91 49.10
C ARG A 441 12.89 36.70 50.41
N GLU A 442 12.08 36.37 51.43
CA GLU A 442 12.12 36.99 52.78
C GLU A 442 11.23 36.22 53.81
N ALA A 443 11.52 36.37 55.12
CA ALA A 443 11.23 35.42 56.21
C ALA A 443 9.75 35.12 56.60
N PHE A 444 9.42 33.81 56.60
CA PHE A 444 8.37 33.02 57.30
C PHE A 444 6.88 33.16 56.93
N GLU A 445 6.30 32.02 56.48
CA GLU A 445 5.10 31.38 57.10
C GLU A 445 4.88 29.89 56.69
N LEU A 446 5.47 29.37 55.60
CA LEU A 446 5.32 27.95 55.19
C LEU A 446 6.57 27.44 54.43
N SER A 447 7.30 26.46 54.99
CA SER A 447 8.48 25.89 54.31
C SER A 447 8.10 25.10 53.06
N ALA A 448 9.04 24.89 52.13
CA ALA A 448 8.79 24.09 50.92
C ALA A 448 8.36 22.65 51.22
N ASP A 449 8.89 22.04 52.28
CA ASP A 449 8.51 20.69 52.70
C ASP A 449 7.11 20.69 53.35
N ASP A 450 6.78 21.69 54.17
CA ASP A 450 5.43 21.86 54.73
C ASP A 450 4.38 22.10 53.65
N GLY A 451 4.75 22.85 52.61
CA GLY A 451 3.95 23.06 51.41
C GLY A 451 3.66 21.76 50.67
N LEU A 452 4.68 20.94 50.41
CA LEU A 452 4.50 19.62 49.78
C LEU A 452 3.65 18.68 50.66
N ARG A 453 3.85 18.68 51.99
CA ARG A 453 3.02 17.91 52.93
C ARG A 453 1.55 18.35 52.88
N LEU A 454 1.29 19.66 52.81
CA LEU A 454 -0.06 20.20 52.71
C LEU A 454 -0.72 19.89 51.36
N LEU A 455 0.01 20.02 50.26
CA LEU A 455 -0.45 19.63 48.92
C LEU A 455 -0.84 18.14 48.88
N ALA A 456 0.04 17.26 49.38
CA ALA A 456 -0.24 15.82 49.41
C ALA A 456 -1.55 15.52 50.16
N ARG A 457 -1.76 16.12 51.34
CA ARG A 457 -3.01 15.95 52.12
C ARG A 457 -4.24 16.47 51.38
N ASN A 458 -4.15 17.64 50.75
CA ASN A 458 -5.27 18.20 49.99
C ASN A 458 -5.66 17.31 48.81
N TYR A 459 -4.67 16.78 48.08
CA TYR A 459 -4.93 15.85 46.99
C TYR A 459 -5.57 14.54 47.47
N GLU A 460 -5.13 13.98 48.60
CA GLU A 460 -5.77 12.78 49.17
C GLU A 460 -7.22 13.00 49.58
N GLN A 461 -7.58 14.18 50.09
CA GLN A 461 -8.95 14.51 50.51
C GLN A 461 -9.94 14.49 49.33
N VAL A 462 -9.48 14.85 48.13
CA VAL A 462 -10.29 14.82 46.90
C VAL A 462 -10.10 13.52 46.09
N GLY A 463 -9.35 12.55 46.63
CA GLY A 463 -9.06 11.28 45.98
C GLY A 463 -8.06 11.36 44.81
N ALA A 464 -7.29 12.44 44.70
CA ALA A 464 -6.26 12.65 43.68
C ALA A 464 -4.93 11.96 44.09
N TYR A 465 -4.99 10.64 44.33
CA TYR A 465 -3.85 9.90 44.90
C TYR A 465 -2.58 9.92 44.05
N GLY A 466 -2.70 10.03 42.72
CA GLY A 466 -1.55 10.20 41.83
C GLY A 466 -0.78 11.50 42.12
N LEU A 467 -1.49 12.62 42.25
CA LEU A 467 -0.90 13.92 42.61
C LEU A 467 -0.33 13.93 44.03
N ALA A 468 -1.01 13.28 44.98
CA ALA A 468 -0.48 13.11 46.32
C ALA A 468 0.84 12.31 46.33
N LEU A 469 0.94 11.27 45.49
CA LEU A 469 2.13 10.45 45.34
C LEU A 469 3.32 11.25 44.81
N GLU A 470 3.11 12.11 43.81
CA GLU A 470 4.19 12.96 43.28
C GLU A 470 4.64 14.02 44.30
N ALA A 471 3.71 14.59 45.08
CA ALA A 471 4.07 15.50 46.18
C ALA A 471 4.91 14.78 47.27
N ARG A 472 4.57 13.52 47.59
CA ARG A 472 5.33 12.69 48.55
C ARG A 472 6.66 12.21 47.97
N ARG A 473 6.74 11.93 46.68
CA ARG A 473 8.00 11.62 46.00
C ARG A 473 8.97 12.78 46.07
N ALA A 474 8.51 14.00 45.76
CA ALA A 474 9.34 15.19 45.87
C ALA A 474 9.88 15.43 47.29
N LEU A 475 9.14 15.01 48.33
CA LEU A 475 9.61 15.00 49.71
C LEU A 475 10.67 13.91 49.97
N LEU A 476 10.47 12.69 49.48
CA LEU A 476 11.45 11.60 49.61
C LEU A 476 12.75 11.88 48.84
N ASP A 477 12.67 12.53 47.67
CA ASP A 477 13.86 12.92 46.91
C ASP A 477 14.75 13.89 47.70
N ARG A 478 14.16 14.69 48.59
CA ARG A 478 14.86 15.60 49.51
C ARG A 478 15.36 14.90 50.76
N ASN A 479 14.57 13.99 51.33
CA ASN A 479 14.93 13.19 52.49
C ASN A 479 14.53 11.72 52.33
N PRO A 480 15.39 10.89 51.70
CA PRO A 480 15.05 9.49 51.40
C PRO A 480 14.88 8.59 52.62
N PHE A 481 15.31 9.03 53.81
CA PHE A 481 15.34 8.24 55.03
C PHE A 481 14.24 8.61 56.03
N ASP A 482 13.31 9.50 55.67
CA ASP A 482 12.19 9.87 56.54
C ASP A 482 11.12 8.78 56.54
N ALA A 483 11.03 8.04 57.65
CA ALA A 483 10.08 6.95 57.81
C ALA A 483 8.61 7.42 57.75
N GLU A 484 8.29 8.62 58.24
CA GLU A 484 6.93 9.15 58.20
C GLU A 484 6.51 9.44 56.75
N ILE A 485 7.41 10.03 55.96
CA ILE A 485 7.16 10.33 54.55
C ILE A 485 7.10 9.04 53.73
N SER A 486 7.95 8.04 54.05
CA SER A 486 7.94 6.73 53.39
C SER A 486 6.64 5.97 53.65
N ASP A 487 6.19 5.91 54.91
CA ASP A 487 4.92 5.25 55.27
C ASP A 487 3.72 5.93 54.61
N ALA A 488 3.74 7.27 54.57
CA ALA A 488 2.75 8.05 53.87
C ALA A 488 2.79 7.77 52.36
N PHE A 489 3.97 7.73 51.74
CA PHE A 489 4.11 7.39 50.32
C PHE A 489 3.48 6.03 49.99
N ASP A 490 3.78 5.01 50.79
CA ASP A 490 3.19 3.67 50.64
C ASP A 490 1.66 3.68 50.75
N VAL A 491 1.09 4.49 51.66
CA VAL A 491 -0.37 4.64 51.76
C VAL A 491 -0.98 5.26 50.51
N SER A 492 -0.40 6.35 49.98
CA SER A 492 -0.90 6.96 48.73
C SER A 492 -0.75 6.00 47.54
N GLU A 493 0.35 5.26 47.45
CA GLU A 493 0.57 4.28 46.39
C GLU A 493 -0.44 3.13 46.48
N GLY A 494 -0.69 2.62 47.69
CA GLY A 494 -1.70 1.59 47.92
C GLY A 494 -3.11 2.02 47.52
N LEU A 495 -3.53 3.23 47.87
CA LEU A 495 -4.83 3.78 47.48
C LEU A 495 -4.92 4.07 45.97
N PHE A 496 -3.83 4.53 45.36
CA PHE A 496 -3.75 4.72 43.92
C PHE A 496 -3.91 3.40 43.15
N ILE A 497 -3.20 2.34 43.55
CA ILE A 497 -3.33 1.00 42.95
C ILE A 497 -4.74 0.43 43.18
N ALA A 498 -5.31 0.59 44.38
CA ALA A 498 -6.66 0.14 44.69
C ALA A 498 -7.72 0.79 43.79
N GLY A 499 -7.57 2.08 43.48
CA GLY A 499 -8.45 2.78 42.55
C GLY A 499 -8.40 2.22 41.13
N HIS A 500 -7.21 1.88 40.62
CA HIS A 500 -7.04 1.20 39.33
C HIS A 500 -7.65 -0.21 39.33
N ALA A 501 -7.37 -0.99 40.37
CA ALA A 501 -7.91 -2.34 40.53
C ALA A 501 -9.44 -2.36 40.57
N SER A 502 -10.06 -1.36 41.21
CA SER A 502 -11.52 -1.27 41.29
C SER A 502 -12.18 -1.05 39.92
N ARG A 503 -11.60 -0.20 39.07
CA ARG A 503 -12.09 -0.03 37.68
C ARG A 503 -11.86 -1.27 36.83
N ALA A 504 -10.70 -1.90 36.94
CA ALA A 504 -10.40 -3.14 36.23
C ALA A 504 -11.34 -4.28 36.65
N ALA A 505 -11.76 -4.30 37.93
CA ALA A 505 -12.75 -5.24 38.44
C ALA A 505 -14.13 -5.04 37.81
N GLU A 506 -14.60 -3.81 37.69
CA GLU A 506 -15.87 -3.49 36.99
C GLU A 506 -15.81 -3.96 35.53
N ALA A 507 -14.74 -3.62 34.81
CA ALA A 507 -14.55 -4.05 33.42
C ALA A 507 -14.47 -5.58 33.28
N ALA A 508 -13.83 -6.27 34.21
CA ALA A 508 -13.78 -7.75 34.21
C ALA A 508 -15.17 -8.35 34.44
N LEU A 509 -15.99 -7.74 35.30
CA LEU A 509 -17.37 -8.18 35.53
C LEU A 509 -18.28 -7.88 34.33
N ASP A 510 -18.05 -6.79 33.59
CA ASP A 510 -18.74 -6.52 32.34
C ASP A 510 -18.41 -7.57 31.27
N ILE A 511 -17.12 -7.86 31.04
CA ILE A 511 -16.70 -8.89 30.07
C ILE A 511 -17.23 -10.28 30.47
N LEU A 512 -17.23 -10.59 31.77
CA LEU A 512 -17.79 -11.84 32.29
C LEU A 512 -19.28 -11.97 31.99
N ARG A 513 -20.04 -10.88 32.08
CA ARG A 513 -21.47 -10.84 31.77
C ARG A 513 -21.77 -10.89 30.27
N ASP A 514 -20.98 -10.17 29.48
CA ASP A 514 -21.28 -9.95 28.06
C ASP A 514 -20.68 -11.04 27.14
N ILE A 515 -19.51 -11.58 27.48
CA ILE A 515 -18.76 -12.52 26.64
C ILE A 515 -18.58 -13.88 27.32
N GLY A 516 -18.21 -13.90 28.60
CA GLY A 516 -18.09 -15.12 29.39
C GLY A 516 -16.79 -15.26 30.18
N PRO A 517 -16.67 -16.32 31.00
CA PRO A 517 -15.62 -16.45 32.02
C PRO A 517 -14.22 -16.58 31.45
N GLU A 518 -14.04 -17.30 30.33
CA GLU A 518 -12.71 -17.51 29.75
C GLU A 518 -12.12 -16.22 29.17
N THR A 519 -12.94 -15.38 28.52
CA THR A 519 -12.49 -14.07 28.03
C THR A 519 -12.20 -13.09 29.17
N ALA A 520 -12.94 -13.19 30.28
CA ALA A 520 -12.71 -12.35 31.45
C ALA A 520 -11.52 -12.80 32.32
N ARG A 521 -11.07 -14.06 32.19
CA ARG A 521 -10.07 -14.70 33.06
C ARG A 521 -8.70 -13.96 33.09
N PRO A 522 -8.12 -13.49 31.98
CA PRO A 522 -6.87 -12.75 32.01
C PRO A 522 -6.96 -11.45 32.81
N LEU A 523 -8.03 -10.67 32.60
CA LEU A 523 -8.25 -9.40 33.29
C LEU A 523 -8.58 -9.62 34.77
N TYR A 524 -9.28 -10.70 35.11
CA TYR A 524 -9.49 -11.11 36.50
C TYR A 524 -8.18 -11.36 37.24
N VAL A 525 -7.28 -12.17 36.66
CA VAL A 525 -5.99 -12.49 37.30
C VAL A 525 -5.16 -11.24 37.54
N SER A 526 -5.05 -10.35 36.55
CA SER A 526 -4.28 -9.10 36.72
C SER A 526 -4.92 -8.18 37.76
N THR A 527 -6.25 -8.10 37.81
CA THR A 527 -6.98 -7.27 38.78
C THR A 527 -6.79 -7.75 40.22
N VAL A 528 -6.83 -9.07 40.45
CA VAL A 528 -6.54 -9.66 41.77
C VAL A 528 -5.13 -9.32 42.24
N GLN A 529 -4.13 -9.42 41.35
CA GLN A 529 -2.75 -9.07 41.67
C GLN A 529 -2.61 -7.60 42.07
N GLN A 530 -3.29 -6.68 41.38
CA GLN A 530 -3.28 -5.25 41.74
C GLN A 530 -3.88 -4.99 43.13
N PHE A 531 -5.02 -5.61 43.45
CA PHE A 531 -5.60 -5.51 44.78
C PHE A 531 -4.66 -6.05 45.88
N GLU A 532 -4.02 -7.19 45.65
CA GLU A 532 -3.05 -7.75 46.60
C GLU A 532 -1.83 -6.84 46.80
N GLN A 533 -1.34 -6.22 45.72
CA GLN A 533 -0.29 -5.22 45.78
C GLN A 533 -0.72 -3.98 46.60
N ALA A 534 -1.93 -3.48 46.37
CA ALA A 534 -2.50 -2.36 47.13
C ALA A 534 -2.59 -2.68 48.63
N VAL A 535 -3.12 -3.86 48.99
CA VAL A 535 -3.20 -4.33 50.38
C VAL A 535 -1.81 -4.45 51.02
N SER A 536 -0.79 -4.89 50.27
CA SER A 536 0.59 -4.99 50.77
C SER A 536 1.21 -3.64 51.10
N ARG A 537 0.86 -2.58 50.35
CA ARG A 537 1.35 -1.21 50.59
C ARG A 537 0.67 -0.52 51.78
N LEU A 538 -0.60 -0.84 52.04
CA LEU A 538 -1.38 -0.21 53.12
C LEU A 538 -1.06 -0.74 54.55
N ARG A 539 0.16 -1.22 54.83
CA ARG A 539 0.53 -1.79 56.15
C ARG A 539 0.42 -0.78 57.29
N SER A 540 0.77 0.47 57.05
CA SER A 540 0.75 1.57 58.01
C SER A 540 -0.65 2.17 58.21
N SER A 541 -1.66 1.75 57.45
CA SER A 541 -3.05 2.21 57.58
C SER A 541 -4.05 1.04 57.64
N PRO A 542 -4.27 0.44 58.83
CA PRO A 542 -5.10 -0.75 59.00
C PRO A 542 -6.54 -0.60 58.49
N ASP A 543 -7.16 0.58 58.72
CA ASP A 543 -8.53 0.85 58.30
C ASP A 543 -8.66 0.83 56.77
N ARG A 544 -7.75 1.53 56.07
CA ARG A 544 -7.70 1.54 54.59
C ARG A 544 -7.36 0.17 54.01
N ARG A 545 -6.45 -0.56 54.66
CA ARG A 545 -6.11 -1.93 54.27
C ARG A 545 -7.33 -2.85 54.32
N SER A 546 -8.15 -2.73 55.38
CA SER A 546 -9.37 -3.51 55.55
C SER A 546 -10.43 -3.18 54.48
N GLU A 547 -10.56 -1.90 54.14
CA GLU A 547 -11.44 -1.41 53.07
C GLU A 547 -11.08 -2.06 51.71
N VAL A 548 -9.81 -1.97 51.30
CA VAL A 548 -9.34 -2.54 50.02
C VAL A 548 -9.41 -4.07 49.99
N ALA A 549 -9.06 -4.73 51.10
CA ALA A 549 -9.17 -6.19 51.19
C ALA A 549 -10.63 -6.67 51.07
N SER A 550 -11.58 -5.91 51.62
CA SER A 550 -13.01 -6.22 51.49
C SER A 550 -13.50 -6.08 50.04
N ALA A 551 -13.02 -5.06 49.31
CA ALA A 551 -13.31 -4.88 47.89
C ALA A 551 -12.78 -6.04 47.03
N LEU A 552 -11.56 -6.51 47.29
CA LEU A 552 -10.99 -7.69 46.63
C LEU A 552 -11.85 -8.94 46.85
N GLU A 553 -12.28 -9.21 48.08
CA GLU A 553 -13.11 -10.38 48.37
C GLU A 553 -14.50 -10.28 47.74
N ALA A 554 -15.08 -9.09 47.66
CA ALA A 554 -16.33 -8.86 46.94
C ALA A 554 -16.19 -9.14 45.43
N PHE A 555 -15.09 -8.70 44.81
CA PHE A 555 -14.78 -8.99 43.42
C PHE A 555 -14.60 -10.50 43.16
N ARG A 556 -13.79 -11.18 43.98
CA ARG A 556 -13.57 -12.66 43.91
C ARG A 556 -14.87 -13.44 44.04
N ARG A 557 -15.79 -12.98 44.88
CA ARG A 557 -17.10 -13.61 45.04
C ARG A 557 -17.95 -13.46 43.78
N SER A 558 -18.07 -12.23 43.27
CA SER A 558 -18.87 -11.91 42.08
C SER A 558 -18.40 -12.68 40.84
N PHE A 559 -17.08 -12.84 40.69
CA PHE A 559 -16.51 -13.62 39.59
C PHE A 559 -16.84 -15.13 39.71
N ARG A 560 -16.64 -15.73 40.90
CA ARG A 560 -16.93 -17.16 41.16
C ARG A 560 -18.40 -17.53 40.99
N GLU A 561 -19.31 -16.67 41.44
CA GLU A 561 -20.75 -16.91 41.34
C GLU A 561 -21.26 -16.93 39.88
N SER A 562 -20.47 -16.37 38.95
CA SER A 562 -20.81 -16.31 37.51
C SER A 562 -20.11 -17.40 36.67
N GLU A 563 -19.32 -18.29 37.27
CA GLU A 563 -18.40 -19.22 36.57
C GLU A 563 -19.03 -20.59 36.16
N PHE A 564 -20.32 -20.90 36.45
CA PHE A 564 -20.98 -22.17 36.06
C PHE A 564 -22.49 -21.99 35.71
N PRO A 565 -23.03 -22.65 34.65
CA PRO A 565 -22.99 -24.12 34.45
C PRO A 565 -22.14 -24.61 33.27
N GLU A 566 -21.51 -25.78 33.47
CA GLU A 566 -20.65 -26.48 32.50
C GLU A 566 -21.38 -26.91 31.23
N THR A 567 -20.80 -26.58 30.08
CA THR A 567 -20.80 -27.45 28.89
C THR A 567 -19.48 -27.28 28.16
N ARG A 568 -18.79 -28.40 27.87
CA ARG A 568 -17.50 -28.39 27.17
C ARG A 568 -17.73 -27.97 25.70
N PRO A 569 -17.00 -26.99 25.16
CA PRO A 569 -17.18 -26.56 23.77
C PRO A 569 -16.84 -27.69 22.78
N PRO A 570 -17.32 -27.60 21.52
CA PRO A 570 -16.90 -28.49 20.44
C PRO A 570 -15.37 -28.52 20.30
N ARG A 571 -14.82 -29.64 19.83
CA ARG A 571 -13.38 -29.81 19.60
C ARG A 571 -13.05 -29.44 18.17
N MET A 572 -11.99 -28.68 17.96
CA MET A 572 -11.47 -28.32 16.65
C MET A 572 -10.00 -28.75 16.52
N GLU A 573 -9.64 -29.41 15.43
CA GLU A 573 -8.28 -29.87 15.14
C GLU A 573 -7.89 -29.46 13.73
N ILE A 574 -6.77 -28.74 13.60
CA ILE A 574 -6.25 -28.32 12.30
C ILE A 574 -5.18 -29.32 11.85
N ALA A 575 -5.31 -29.81 10.63
CA ALA A 575 -4.42 -30.78 10.01
C ALA A 575 -3.94 -30.28 8.63
N GLY A 576 -2.72 -30.68 8.24
CA GLY A 576 -2.16 -30.39 6.91
C GLY A 576 -1.68 -28.95 6.68
N LEU A 577 -1.82 -28.06 7.67
CA LEU A 577 -1.46 -26.64 7.55
C LEU A 577 -0.23 -26.31 8.42
N SER A 578 0.96 -26.75 7.98
CA SER A 578 2.24 -26.40 8.63
C SER A 578 2.98 -25.28 7.92
N ASP A 579 2.87 -25.23 6.60
CA ASP A 579 3.65 -24.36 5.72
C ASP A 579 2.74 -23.73 4.66
N LEU A 580 2.94 -22.44 4.41
CA LEU A 580 2.32 -21.71 3.31
C LEU A 580 3.41 -21.16 2.38
N PHE A 581 3.19 -21.34 1.08
CA PHE A 581 4.16 -20.98 0.05
C PHE A 581 3.63 -19.79 -0.76
N PRO A 582 4.31 -18.62 -0.76
CA PRO A 582 3.91 -17.48 -1.58
C PRO A 582 3.76 -17.81 -3.07
N ALA A 583 4.56 -18.76 -3.56
CA ALA A 583 4.50 -19.24 -4.94
C ALA A 583 3.12 -19.82 -5.31
N LEU A 584 2.38 -20.35 -4.34
CA LEU A 584 1.07 -20.98 -4.52
C LEU A 584 -0.10 -20.03 -4.23
N ILE A 585 0.14 -18.71 -4.19
CA ILE A 585 -0.85 -17.67 -3.90
C ILE A 585 -2.16 -17.82 -4.70
N GLN A 586 -2.08 -18.17 -5.98
CA GLN A 586 -3.26 -18.37 -6.82
C GLN A 586 -3.92 -19.74 -6.58
N THR A 587 -3.11 -20.77 -6.31
CA THR A 587 -3.60 -22.13 -6.04
C THR A 587 -4.48 -22.16 -4.79
N TYR A 588 -4.11 -21.45 -3.73
CA TYR A 588 -4.88 -21.43 -2.47
C TYR A 588 -6.28 -20.82 -2.57
N LEU A 589 -6.61 -20.13 -3.67
CA LEU A 589 -7.96 -19.63 -3.95
C LEU A 589 -8.93 -20.74 -4.38
N SER A 590 -8.41 -21.86 -4.90
CA SER A 590 -9.20 -22.95 -5.46
C SER A 590 -8.91 -24.31 -4.82
N GLN A 591 -7.80 -24.42 -4.10
CA GLN A 591 -7.41 -25.62 -3.36
C GLN A 591 -7.18 -25.29 -1.89
N PRO A 592 -7.64 -26.15 -0.96
CA PRO A 592 -7.46 -25.89 0.46
C PRO A 592 -5.99 -26.07 0.86
N ALA A 593 -5.49 -25.14 1.68
CA ALA A 593 -4.16 -25.21 2.28
C ALA A 593 -4.08 -26.21 3.45
N GLY A 594 -5.22 -26.66 3.97
CA GLY A 594 -5.31 -27.65 5.03
C GLY A 594 -6.76 -28.04 5.31
N THR A 595 -6.99 -28.72 6.44
CA THR A 595 -8.33 -29.17 6.84
C THR A 595 -8.53 -28.96 8.33
N ALA A 596 -9.72 -28.49 8.72
CA ALA A 596 -10.15 -28.40 10.10
C ALA A 596 -11.19 -29.48 10.41
N ARG A 597 -10.88 -30.37 11.35
CA ARG A 597 -11.82 -31.36 11.87
C ARG A 597 -12.57 -30.78 13.07
N ILE A 598 -13.87 -30.59 12.92
CA ILE A 598 -14.76 -30.10 13.97
C ILE A 598 -15.53 -31.29 14.53
N THR A 599 -15.54 -31.49 15.84
CA THR A 599 -16.27 -32.57 16.52
C THR A 599 -17.21 -31.99 17.56
N ASN A 600 -18.49 -32.32 17.47
CA ASN A 600 -19.47 -31.97 18.48
C ASN A 600 -19.30 -32.87 19.71
N THR A 601 -18.72 -32.32 20.78
CA THR A 601 -18.50 -33.01 22.06
C THR A 601 -19.64 -32.80 23.06
N LEU A 602 -20.68 -32.04 22.67
CA LEU A 602 -21.85 -31.73 23.48
C LEU A 602 -22.91 -32.83 23.35
N ASP A 603 -23.87 -32.83 24.28
CA ASP A 603 -25.07 -33.66 24.26
C ASP A 603 -26.21 -33.07 23.42
N GLU A 604 -25.95 -31.95 22.73
CA GLU A 604 -26.93 -31.19 21.96
C GLU A 604 -26.45 -30.92 20.53
N GLU A 605 -27.39 -30.72 19.60
CA GLU A 605 -27.10 -30.38 18.21
C GLU A 605 -26.54 -28.94 18.09
N LEU A 606 -25.49 -28.81 17.29
CA LEU A 606 -24.94 -27.53 16.86
C LEU A 606 -25.50 -27.19 15.48
N SER A 607 -25.81 -25.91 15.23
CA SER A 607 -26.35 -25.45 13.94
C SER A 607 -25.66 -24.17 13.48
N ALA A 608 -25.77 -23.84 12.19
CA ALA A 608 -25.17 -22.64 11.59
C ALA A 608 -23.67 -22.50 11.92
N ILE A 609 -22.91 -23.56 11.66
CA ILE A 609 -21.49 -23.65 12.02
C ILE A 609 -20.66 -23.04 10.89
N ARG A 610 -19.82 -22.06 11.23
CA ARG A 610 -18.91 -21.40 10.29
C ARG A 610 -17.53 -21.24 10.88
N LEU A 611 -16.52 -21.70 10.16
CA LEU A 611 -15.12 -21.46 10.46
C LEU A 611 -14.59 -20.26 9.68
N THR A 612 -13.97 -19.31 10.38
CA THR A 612 -13.27 -18.16 9.80
C THR A 612 -11.79 -18.24 10.12
N THR A 613 -10.92 -18.00 9.14
CA THR A 613 -9.47 -17.99 9.32
C THR A 613 -8.91 -16.58 9.11
N THR A 614 -8.07 -16.10 10.04
CA THR A 614 -7.46 -14.76 9.99
C THR A 614 -5.98 -14.80 10.34
N PHE A 615 -5.15 -14.04 9.61
CA PHE A 615 -3.71 -13.91 9.85
C PHE A 615 -3.15 -12.70 9.09
N ARG A 616 -1.92 -12.29 9.40
CA ARG A 616 -1.32 -11.02 8.91
C ARG A 616 -1.19 -10.87 7.39
N PHE A 617 -1.20 -11.97 6.64
CA PHE A 617 -1.05 -11.99 5.18
C PHE A 617 -2.35 -12.42 4.49
N ALA A 618 -3.48 -12.42 5.20
CA ALA A 618 -4.80 -12.57 4.60
C ALA A 618 -5.28 -11.22 4.05
N ASP A 619 -5.79 -11.17 2.83
CA ASP A 619 -6.48 -9.96 2.33
C ASP A 619 -7.86 -9.78 2.99
N PHE A 620 -8.58 -10.89 3.20
CA PHE A 620 -9.87 -10.94 3.88
C PHE A 620 -9.96 -12.21 4.75
N PRO A 621 -10.79 -12.22 5.81
CA PRO A 621 -11.04 -13.45 6.57
C PRO A 621 -11.69 -14.49 5.67
N ASP A 622 -11.00 -15.61 5.42
CA ASP A 622 -11.57 -16.71 4.66
C ASP A 622 -12.62 -17.43 5.51
N GLN A 623 -13.83 -17.55 4.96
CA GLN A 623 -14.95 -18.21 5.61
C GLN A 623 -15.27 -19.52 4.90
N SER A 624 -15.41 -20.58 5.68
CA SER A 624 -15.95 -21.86 5.20
C SER A 624 -17.43 -21.75 4.82
N GLU A 625 -17.89 -22.68 3.99
CA GLU A 625 -19.34 -22.89 3.80
C GLU A 625 -20.02 -23.22 5.13
N GLU A 626 -21.26 -22.76 5.28
CA GLU A 626 -22.03 -23.01 6.49
C GLU A 626 -22.44 -24.49 6.56
N ILE A 627 -22.16 -25.11 7.70
CA ILE A 627 -22.67 -26.44 8.02
C ILE A 627 -23.98 -26.27 8.81
N ASP A 628 -25.07 -26.76 8.23
CA ASP A 628 -26.43 -26.56 8.75
C ASP A 628 -26.61 -27.15 10.15
N ALA A 629 -26.17 -28.39 10.36
CA ALA A 629 -26.30 -29.11 11.63
C ALA A 629 -25.17 -30.12 11.86
N LEU A 630 -24.78 -30.30 13.14
CA LEU A 630 -23.84 -31.32 13.59
C LEU A 630 -24.37 -31.96 14.88
N HIS A 631 -24.71 -33.24 14.83
CA HIS A 631 -25.31 -33.96 15.96
C HIS A 631 -24.28 -34.31 17.06
N PRO A 632 -24.73 -34.61 18.30
CA PRO A 632 -23.85 -35.05 19.38
C PRO A 632 -22.91 -36.20 18.99
N GLY A 633 -21.60 -36.01 19.19
CA GLY A 633 -20.56 -36.97 18.86
C GLY A 633 -20.15 -37.03 17.39
N GLU A 634 -20.80 -36.27 16.50
CA GLU A 634 -20.49 -36.22 15.08
C GLU A 634 -19.27 -35.33 14.79
N SER A 635 -18.53 -35.67 13.74
CA SER A 635 -17.38 -34.90 13.26
C SER A 635 -17.54 -34.56 11.79
N VAL A 636 -17.04 -33.38 11.40
CA VAL A 636 -17.01 -32.91 10.01
C VAL A 636 -15.63 -32.34 9.68
N ASP A 637 -15.14 -32.64 8.49
CA ASP A 637 -13.88 -32.11 7.95
C ASP A 637 -14.19 -30.93 7.05
N VAL A 638 -13.64 -29.76 7.40
CA VAL A 638 -13.85 -28.49 6.69
C VAL A 638 -12.57 -28.10 5.96
N PRO A 639 -12.61 -27.93 4.62
CA PRO A 639 -11.45 -27.46 3.86
C PRO A 639 -11.08 -26.02 4.25
N LEU A 640 -9.79 -25.77 4.45
CA LEU A 640 -9.26 -24.44 4.80
C LEU A 640 -8.69 -23.75 3.56
N PHE A 641 -9.48 -22.86 2.97
CA PHE A 641 -8.98 -21.97 1.92
C PHE A 641 -8.25 -20.78 2.52
N VAL A 642 -7.26 -20.27 1.79
CA VAL A 642 -6.39 -19.18 2.26
C VAL A 642 -6.19 -18.17 1.13
N THR A 643 -6.69 -16.96 1.32
CA THR A 643 -6.52 -15.84 0.39
C THR A 643 -5.31 -15.01 0.80
N LEU A 644 -4.15 -15.34 0.23
CA LEU A 644 -2.91 -14.61 0.50
C LEU A 644 -2.90 -13.23 -0.17
N SER A 645 -2.50 -12.22 0.59
CA SER A 645 -2.24 -10.87 0.11
C SER A 645 -1.02 -10.82 -0.82
N PRO A 646 -1.01 -9.99 -1.89
CA PRO A 646 0.16 -9.82 -2.75
C PRO A 646 1.45 -9.42 -2.01
N ASP A 647 1.33 -8.80 -0.84
CA ASP A 647 2.47 -8.43 0.01
C ASP A 647 3.36 -9.63 0.38
N VAL A 648 2.79 -10.84 0.44
CA VAL A 648 3.54 -12.07 0.71
C VAL A 648 4.62 -12.36 -0.34
N LEU A 649 4.45 -11.85 -1.56
CA LEU A 649 5.42 -11.99 -2.65
C LEU A 649 6.67 -11.13 -2.44
N SER A 650 6.70 -10.24 -1.44
CA SER A 650 7.90 -9.48 -1.05
C SER A 650 8.78 -10.24 -0.03
N LEU A 651 8.28 -11.33 0.56
CA LEU A 651 8.93 -12.02 1.66
C LEU A 651 10.23 -12.70 1.22
N GLN A 652 11.35 -12.34 1.86
CA GLN A 652 12.69 -12.87 1.55
C GLN A 652 13.13 -14.00 2.50
N GLU A 653 12.56 -14.06 3.70
CA GLU A 653 12.95 -14.99 4.77
C GLU A 653 11.74 -15.80 5.23
N ASP A 654 11.97 -17.04 5.67
CA ASP A 654 10.93 -17.88 6.28
C ASP A 654 10.53 -17.29 7.64
N ILE A 655 9.24 -17.04 7.87
CA ILE A 655 8.75 -16.44 9.11
C ILE A 655 7.58 -17.22 9.72
N PRO A 656 7.55 -17.42 11.05
CA PRO A 656 6.38 -17.98 11.71
C PRO A 656 5.26 -16.95 11.74
N VAL A 657 4.07 -17.35 11.30
CA VAL A 657 2.86 -16.54 11.28
C VAL A 657 1.82 -17.19 12.18
N LEU A 658 1.30 -16.43 13.13
CA LEU A 658 0.18 -16.87 13.95
C LEU A 658 -1.11 -16.76 13.14
N MET A 659 -1.78 -17.89 12.90
CA MET A 659 -3.09 -17.97 12.28
C MET A 659 -4.15 -18.20 13.36
N GLU A 660 -5.22 -17.42 13.35
CA GLU A 660 -6.38 -17.59 14.20
C GLU A 660 -7.53 -18.24 13.41
N PHE A 661 -8.11 -19.28 14.01
CA PHE A 661 -9.26 -20.04 13.53
C PHE A 661 -10.42 -19.77 14.50
N SER A 662 -11.48 -19.14 13.99
CA SER A 662 -12.66 -18.76 14.76
C SER A 662 -13.87 -19.54 14.27
N LEU A 663 -14.35 -20.47 15.09
CA LEU A 663 -15.53 -21.29 14.85
C LEU A 663 -16.75 -20.64 15.50
N GLU A 664 -17.67 -20.13 14.68
CA GLU A 664 -18.98 -19.63 15.10
C GLU A 664 -20.00 -20.75 14.97
N TYR A 665 -20.87 -20.93 15.97
CA TYR A 665 -21.92 -21.95 15.94
C TYR A 665 -23.12 -21.51 16.80
N THR A 666 -24.31 -22.00 16.47
CA THR A 666 -25.53 -21.73 17.22
C THR A 666 -25.91 -22.93 18.08
N ARG A 667 -26.10 -22.67 19.38
CA ARG A 667 -26.56 -23.64 20.36
C ARG A 667 -27.82 -23.14 21.05
N ARG A 668 -28.89 -23.94 21.07
CA ARG A 668 -30.22 -23.56 21.65
C ARG A 668 -30.73 -22.19 21.15
N GLY A 669 -30.47 -21.85 19.89
CA GLY A 669 -30.84 -20.57 19.28
C GLY A 669 -29.99 -19.37 19.73
N ARG A 670 -28.87 -19.59 20.42
CA ARG A 670 -27.90 -18.56 20.78
C ARG A 670 -26.59 -18.77 20.01
N PRO A 671 -26.02 -17.72 19.39
CA PRO A 671 -24.70 -17.82 18.79
C PRO A 671 -23.62 -17.91 19.88
N GLU A 672 -22.69 -18.82 19.69
CA GLU A 672 -21.47 -19.03 20.48
C GLU A 672 -20.25 -19.04 19.54
N GLN A 673 -19.06 -18.86 20.11
CA GLN A 673 -17.81 -18.81 19.34
C GLN A 673 -16.68 -19.54 20.08
N LEU A 674 -15.89 -20.31 19.35
CA LEU A 674 -14.64 -20.94 19.79
C LEU A 674 -13.49 -20.38 18.97
N ARG A 675 -12.39 -19.98 19.62
CA ARG A 675 -11.17 -19.52 18.94
C ARG A 675 -10.00 -20.44 19.25
N GLN A 676 -9.19 -20.71 18.24
CA GLN A 676 -7.94 -21.46 18.36
C GLN A 676 -6.88 -20.79 17.49
N THR A 677 -5.64 -20.80 17.94
CA THR A 677 -4.52 -20.27 17.17
C THR A 677 -3.50 -21.36 16.85
N GLN A 678 -2.91 -21.32 15.67
CA GLN A 678 -1.78 -22.18 15.28
C GLN A 678 -0.71 -21.35 14.59
N THR A 679 0.55 -21.64 14.90
CA THR A 679 1.69 -21.06 14.19
C THR A 679 1.95 -21.87 12.91
N VAL A 680 1.96 -21.18 11.77
CA VAL A 680 2.22 -21.73 10.43
C VAL A 680 3.45 -21.03 9.87
N MET A 681 4.34 -21.77 9.21
CA MET A 681 5.54 -21.19 8.60
C MET A 681 5.18 -20.57 7.25
N MET A 682 5.29 -19.25 7.12
CA MET A 682 5.23 -18.59 5.82
C MET A 682 6.61 -18.65 5.19
N ARG A 683 6.74 -19.38 4.09
CA ARG A 683 8.02 -19.56 3.40
C ARG A 683 8.39 -18.35 2.56
N ARG A 684 9.68 -18.15 2.27
CA ARG A 684 10.16 -17.08 1.37
C ARG A 684 9.54 -17.20 -0.04
N ASN A 685 9.51 -16.09 -0.77
CA ASN A 685 8.87 -16.01 -2.09
C ASN A 685 9.55 -16.82 -3.21
N THR A 686 10.74 -17.35 -2.95
CA THR A 686 11.49 -18.26 -3.82
C THR A 686 11.37 -19.72 -3.40
N ALA A 687 10.66 -20.04 -2.33
CA ALA A 687 10.59 -21.40 -1.81
C ALA A 687 9.64 -22.27 -2.65
N LEU A 688 10.11 -23.46 -3.03
CA LEU A 688 9.35 -24.52 -3.67
C LEU A 688 9.51 -25.83 -2.89
N LEU A 689 8.42 -26.57 -2.69
CA LEU A 689 8.46 -27.92 -2.14
C LEU A 689 8.33 -28.94 -3.29
N TRP A 690 9.26 -29.88 -3.39
CA TRP A 690 9.28 -30.93 -4.43
C TRP A 690 8.46 -32.17 -4.05
N ASP A 691 7.21 -31.96 -3.64
CA ASP A 691 6.19 -33.01 -3.47
C ASP A 691 5.32 -33.18 -4.74
N ASP A 692 5.27 -32.16 -5.58
CA ASP A 692 4.66 -32.17 -6.91
C ASP A 692 5.47 -31.29 -7.87
N SER A 693 6.09 -31.92 -8.87
CA SER A 693 6.91 -31.25 -9.90
C SER A 693 6.15 -30.19 -10.68
N GLY A 694 4.83 -30.29 -10.79
CA GLY A 694 3.96 -29.33 -11.46
C GLY A 694 3.99 -27.94 -10.80
N LYS A 695 4.34 -27.83 -9.52
CA LYS A 695 4.40 -26.55 -8.79
C LYS A 695 5.40 -25.56 -9.38
N LEU A 696 6.43 -26.04 -10.11
CA LEU A 696 7.36 -25.19 -10.86
C LEU A 696 6.64 -24.30 -11.88
N ALA A 697 5.46 -24.70 -12.37
CA ALA A 697 4.62 -23.88 -13.26
C ALA A 697 4.29 -22.51 -12.67
N SER A 698 4.20 -22.39 -11.34
CA SER A 698 3.95 -21.12 -10.64
C SER A 698 5.09 -20.10 -10.88
N PHE A 699 6.32 -20.56 -11.09
CA PHE A 699 7.48 -19.72 -11.35
C PHE A 699 7.66 -19.37 -12.84
N ILE A 700 6.88 -19.99 -13.73
CA ILE A 700 6.94 -19.74 -15.18
C ILE A 700 6.01 -18.59 -15.54
N THR A 701 6.55 -17.38 -15.61
CA THR A 701 5.81 -16.11 -15.73
C THR A 701 5.91 -15.47 -17.14
N PRO A 702 5.11 -15.91 -18.14
CA PRO A 702 5.20 -15.42 -19.52
C PRO A 702 4.62 -14.02 -19.71
N ASN A 703 3.75 -13.59 -18.80
CA ASN A 703 3.10 -12.27 -18.82
C ASN A 703 3.93 -11.19 -18.08
N ASP A 704 5.12 -11.56 -17.63
CA ASP A 704 6.09 -10.64 -17.04
C ASP A 704 6.62 -9.68 -18.11
N THR A 705 6.51 -8.37 -17.87
CA THR A 705 6.93 -7.35 -18.84
C THR A 705 8.41 -7.45 -19.20
N VAL A 706 9.27 -7.83 -18.25
CA VAL A 706 10.72 -8.00 -18.50
C VAL A 706 10.97 -9.18 -19.43
N VAL A 707 10.23 -10.27 -19.26
CA VAL A 707 10.32 -11.48 -20.09
C VAL A 707 9.85 -11.17 -21.52
N GLN A 708 8.69 -10.52 -21.66
CA GLN A 708 8.13 -10.16 -22.95
C GLN A 708 9.02 -9.17 -23.72
N GLU A 709 9.53 -8.13 -23.06
CA GLU A 709 10.42 -7.15 -23.68
C GLU A 709 11.73 -7.80 -24.16
N PHE A 710 12.31 -8.69 -23.35
CA PHE A 710 13.51 -9.44 -23.73
C PHE A 710 13.25 -10.31 -24.96
N ALA A 711 12.17 -11.12 -24.95
CA ALA A 711 11.83 -12.01 -26.05
C ALA A 711 11.58 -11.24 -27.35
N LEU A 712 10.77 -10.17 -27.29
CA LEU A 712 10.47 -9.32 -28.45
C LEU A 712 11.73 -8.65 -29.00
N SER A 713 12.62 -8.14 -28.14
CA SER A 713 13.87 -7.50 -28.56
C SER A 713 14.79 -8.47 -29.31
N VAL A 714 14.87 -9.72 -28.84
CA VAL A 714 15.65 -10.79 -29.48
C VAL A 714 15.06 -11.18 -30.84
N LEU A 715 13.73 -11.32 -30.93
CA LEU A 715 13.05 -11.77 -32.14
C LEU A 715 12.96 -10.73 -33.25
N GLN A 716 13.09 -9.43 -32.96
CA GLN A 716 13.20 -8.38 -33.98
C GLN A 716 14.35 -8.61 -34.98
N HIS A 717 15.36 -9.38 -34.58
CA HIS A 717 16.54 -9.69 -35.39
C HIS A 717 16.66 -11.19 -35.70
N ALA A 718 15.54 -11.93 -35.65
CA ALA A 718 15.48 -13.34 -36.00
C ALA A 718 15.88 -13.58 -37.46
N LEU A 719 16.56 -14.69 -37.72
CA LEU A 719 16.99 -15.05 -39.08
C LEU A 719 15.81 -15.61 -39.89
N PRO A 720 15.68 -15.23 -41.18
CA PRO A 720 14.62 -15.75 -42.05
C PRO A 720 14.79 -17.24 -42.32
N ASP A 721 13.69 -17.90 -42.69
CA ASP A 721 13.73 -19.28 -43.18
C ASP A 721 14.45 -19.38 -44.54
N ARG A 722 15.23 -20.46 -44.71
CA ARG A 722 15.99 -20.76 -45.91
C ARG A 722 15.84 -22.21 -46.39
N SER A 723 15.50 -23.16 -45.52
CA SER A 723 15.57 -24.60 -45.82
C SER A 723 14.23 -25.32 -45.78
N GLY A 724 13.18 -24.77 -45.16
CA GLY A 724 11.87 -25.42 -45.03
C GLY A 724 11.84 -26.71 -44.18
N ILE A 725 13.01 -27.21 -43.78
CA ILE A 725 13.19 -28.39 -42.93
C ILE A 725 12.85 -28.07 -41.48
N ILE A 726 13.34 -26.93 -40.98
CA ILE A 726 13.20 -26.52 -39.58
C ILE A 726 11.85 -25.81 -39.39
N PRO A 727 10.93 -26.37 -38.59
CA PRO A 727 9.64 -25.72 -38.28
C PRO A 727 9.82 -24.34 -37.67
N THR A 728 8.86 -23.43 -37.90
CA THR A 728 8.93 -22.05 -37.38
C THR A 728 9.04 -22.02 -35.86
N GLY A 729 8.28 -22.85 -35.14
CA GLY A 729 8.36 -22.96 -33.68
C GLY A 729 9.77 -23.35 -33.21
N MET A 730 10.36 -24.36 -33.84
CA MET A 730 11.73 -24.82 -33.55
C MET A 730 12.80 -23.75 -33.83
N ARG A 731 12.66 -23.00 -34.93
CA ARG A 731 13.58 -21.91 -35.26
C ARG A 731 13.53 -20.78 -34.23
N THR A 732 12.34 -20.37 -33.85
CA THR A 732 12.11 -19.32 -32.85
C THR A 732 12.65 -19.76 -31.48
N ALA A 733 12.37 -21.01 -31.08
CA ALA A 733 12.91 -21.60 -29.86
C ALA A 733 14.45 -21.63 -29.85
N ALA A 734 15.06 -22.12 -30.94
CA ALA A 734 16.51 -22.15 -31.08
C ALA A 734 17.14 -20.75 -30.98
N HIS A 735 16.53 -19.75 -31.61
CA HIS A 735 17.01 -18.37 -31.58
C HIS A 735 16.93 -17.74 -30.18
N LEU A 736 15.86 -18.02 -29.41
CA LEU A 736 15.73 -17.57 -28.02
C LEU A 736 16.74 -18.28 -27.09
N ALA A 737 16.90 -19.59 -27.24
CA ALA A 737 17.88 -20.39 -26.49
C ALA A 737 19.31 -19.89 -26.74
N ASP A 738 19.68 -19.68 -28.01
CA ASP A 738 20.98 -19.14 -28.39
C ASP A 738 21.19 -17.71 -27.90
N ALA A 739 20.13 -16.90 -27.86
CA ALA A 739 20.19 -15.55 -27.31
C ALA A 739 20.50 -15.57 -25.81
N LEU A 740 19.93 -16.49 -25.03
CA LEU A 740 20.30 -16.68 -23.62
C LEU A 740 21.75 -17.16 -23.46
N GLY A 741 22.21 -18.08 -24.30
CA GLY A 741 23.60 -18.51 -24.33
C GLY A 741 24.57 -17.35 -24.60
N VAL A 742 24.24 -16.47 -25.56
CA VAL A 742 25.02 -15.26 -25.87
C VAL A 742 24.88 -14.20 -24.77
N TYR A 743 23.73 -14.11 -24.12
CA TYR A 743 23.49 -13.21 -23.00
C TYR A 743 24.38 -13.56 -21.80
N GLY A 744 24.74 -14.83 -21.67
CA GLY A 744 25.72 -15.34 -20.72
C GLY A 744 25.12 -15.67 -19.36
N ILE A 745 23.98 -16.38 -19.36
CA ILE A 745 23.43 -16.97 -18.13
C ILE A 745 24.40 -18.04 -17.63
N GLN A 746 25.00 -17.84 -16.45
CA GLN A 746 25.94 -18.78 -15.84
C GLN A 746 25.20 -19.82 -15.00
N TYR A 747 25.47 -21.10 -15.25
CA TYR A 747 25.01 -22.16 -14.37
C TYR A 747 25.73 -22.09 -13.02
N VAL A 748 24.98 -21.98 -11.94
CA VAL A 748 25.48 -22.01 -10.56
C VAL A 748 24.54 -22.87 -9.73
N GLU A 749 24.96 -24.11 -9.45
CA GLU A 749 24.24 -25.03 -8.57
C GLU A 749 24.10 -24.45 -7.14
N ASP A 750 22.91 -24.56 -6.53
CA ASP A 750 22.70 -24.09 -5.16
C ASP A 750 23.57 -24.89 -4.17
N PRO A 751 24.48 -24.23 -3.42
CA PRO A 751 25.36 -24.92 -2.47
C PRO A 751 24.64 -25.47 -1.21
N ASN A 752 23.42 -25.02 -0.90
CA ASN A 752 22.65 -25.45 0.28
C ASN A 752 21.62 -26.53 -0.04
N SER A 753 21.24 -26.65 -1.31
CA SER A 753 20.26 -27.62 -1.82
C SER A 753 20.70 -28.09 -3.22
N PRO A 754 21.81 -28.85 -3.36
CA PRO A 754 22.14 -29.42 -4.65
C PRO A 754 20.94 -30.24 -5.13
N PHE A 755 20.41 -29.95 -6.31
CA PHE A 755 19.18 -30.60 -6.80
C PHE A 755 19.29 -32.14 -6.77
N THR A 756 20.51 -32.65 -6.95
CA THR A 756 20.88 -34.08 -6.85
C THR A 756 20.65 -34.72 -5.48
N GLU A 757 20.58 -33.95 -4.38
CA GLU A 757 20.30 -34.43 -3.02
C GLU A 757 18.81 -34.28 -2.62
N VAL A 758 18.10 -33.34 -3.27
CA VAL A 758 16.73 -32.91 -2.97
C VAL A 758 15.69 -33.70 -3.77
N PHE A 759 15.95 -33.96 -5.06
CA PHE A 759 14.99 -34.63 -5.93
C PHE A 759 15.14 -36.17 -5.85
N GLY A 760 14.08 -36.84 -5.39
CA GLY A 760 14.07 -38.26 -5.00
C GLY A 760 13.81 -38.49 -3.50
N GLN A 761 13.89 -37.43 -2.69
CA GLN A 761 13.33 -37.39 -1.33
C GLN A 761 12.02 -36.59 -1.38
N THR A 762 10.87 -37.26 -1.29
CA THR A 762 9.56 -36.57 -1.22
C THR A 762 9.56 -35.55 -0.07
N GLY A 763 9.29 -34.27 -0.39
CA GLY A 763 9.14 -33.20 0.60
C GLY A 763 10.39 -32.34 0.88
N ALA A 764 11.36 -32.30 -0.04
CA ALA A 764 12.54 -31.44 0.09
C ALA A 764 12.26 -30.00 -0.40
N LEU A 765 12.79 -29.01 0.32
CA LEU A 765 12.57 -27.58 0.11
C LEU A 765 13.70 -26.98 -0.73
N ASP A 766 13.35 -26.23 -1.77
CA ASP A 766 14.26 -25.66 -2.76
C ASP A 766 14.03 -24.16 -3.01
N THR A 767 14.95 -23.52 -3.74
CA THR A 767 14.95 -22.07 -4.02
C THR A 767 14.89 -21.79 -5.53
N VAL A 768 13.69 -21.52 -6.04
CA VAL A 768 13.49 -21.12 -7.45
C VAL A 768 13.41 -19.60 -7.54
N ARG A 769 14.26 -18.99 -8.37
CA ARG A 769 14.22 -17.56 -8.70
C ARG A 769 13.26 -17.30 -9.86
N LEU A 770 12.58 -16.16 -9.76
CA LEU A 770 11.73 -15.69 -10.87
C LEU A 770 12.57 -15.37 -12.13
N PRO A 771 12.03 -15.62 -13.34
CA PRO A 771 12.71 -15.35 -14.62
C PRO A 771 13.32 -13.95 -14.74
N ARG A 772 12.60 -12.91 -14.27
CA ARG A 772 13.10 -11.52 -14.25
C ARG A 772 14.39 -11.36 -13.44
N THR A 773 14.52 -12.13 -12.35
CA THR A 773 15.67 -12.11 -11.46
C THR A 773 16.84 -12.87 -12.09
N THR A 774 16.57 -14.02 -12.70
CA THR A 774 17.55 -14.82 -13.46
C THR A 774 18.15 -13.99 -14.61
N LEU A 775 17.33 -13.27 -15.37
CA LEU A 775 17.80 -12.32 -16.40
C LEU A 775 18.65 -11.19 -15.81
N ARG A 776 18.25 -10.64 -14.66
CA ARG A 776 18.99 -9.54 -14.02
C ARG A 776 20.36 -9.97 -13.53
N LEU A 777 20.43 -11.12 -12.86
CA LEU A 777 21.66 -11.64 -12.25
C LEU A 777 22.56 -12.35 -13.25
N ARG A 778 22.01 -12.82 -14.37
CA ARG A 778 22.70 -13.64 -15.37
C ARG A 778 23.30 -14.92 -14.80
N SER A 779 22.60 -15.51 -13.84
CA SER A 779 22.98 -16.78 -13.26
C SER A 779 21.75 -17.51 -12.72
N GLY A 780 21.83 -18.83 -12.68
CA GLY A 780 20.81 -19.70 -12.08
C GLY A 780 21.23 -21.17 -12.19
N ASP A 781 20.52 -22.04 -11.52
CA ASP A 781 20.58 -23.50 -11.60
C ASP A 781 19.52 -24.07 -12.56
N CYS A 782 19.27 -25.37 -12.49
CA CYS A 782 18.46 -26.10 -13.46
C CYS A 782 16.98 -25.67 -13.47
N ASP A 783 16.37 -25.43 -12.31
CA ASP A 783 14.99 -24.94 -12.14
C ASP A 783 14.87 -23.44 -12.49
N ASP A 784 15.82 -22.60 -12.07
CA ASP A 784 15.90 -21.18 -12.46
C ASP A 784 15.93 -21.01 -13.99
N THR A 785 16.80 -21.77 -14.66
CA THR A 785 17.00 -21.69 -16.12
C THR A 785 15.86 -22.34 -16.90
N SER A 786 15.26 -23.42 -16.36
CA SER A 786 14.05 -24.03 -16.90
C SER A 786 12.87 -23.07 -16.84
N ALA A 787 12.65 -22.43 -15.69
CA ALA A 787 11.57 -21.47 -15.51
C ALA A 787 11.73 -20.26 -16.45
N LEU A 788 12.96 -19.77 -16.61
CA LEU A 788 13.27 -18.68 -17.54
C LEU A 788 12.99 -19.05 -19.00
N LEU A 789 13.53 -20.16 -19.49
CA LEU A 789 13.40 -20.53 -20.90
C LEU A 789 11.94 -20.87 -21.26
N ALA A 790 11.23 -21.58 -20.40
CA ALA A 790 9.80 -21.84 -20.58
C ALA A 790 8.98 -20.53 -20.60
N SER A 791 9.30 -19.56 -19.74
CA SER A 791 8.61 -18.27 -19.72
C SER A 791 8.80 -17.50 -21.03
N LEU A 792 10.00 -17.55 -21.62
CA LEU A 792 10.30 -16.93 -22.90
C LEU A 792 9.53 -17.59 -24.05
N TYR A 793 9.51 -18.93 -24.11
CA TYR A 793 8.77 -19.66 -25.14
C TYR A 793 7.27 -19.36 -25.08
N GLU A 794 6.69 -19.44 -23.89
CA GLU A 794 5.27 -19.18 -23.65
C GLU A 794 4.89 -17.72 -23.97
N SER A 795 5.79 -16.77 -23.69
CA SER A 795 5.55 -15.34 -23.99
C SER A 795 5.42 -15.05 -25.50
N VAL A 796 5.95 -15.93 -26.35
CA VAL A 796 5.90 -15.79 -27.82
C VAL A 796 4.98 -16.83 -28.48
N GLY A 797 4.19 -17.56 -27.69
CA GLY A 797 3.21 -18.53 -28.16
C GLY A 797 3.76 -19.92 -28.52
N ILE A 798 4.94 -20.27 -28.02
CA ILE A 798 5.48 -21.64 -28.12
C ILE A 798 5.10 -22.38 -26.84
N ALA A 799 4.25 -23.40 -26.96
CA ALA A 799 3.85 -24.23 -25.84
C ALA A 799 5.07 -24.98 -25.27
N SER A 800 5.14 -25.09 -23.95
CA SER A 800 6.24 -25.70 -23.22
C SER A 800 5.76 -26.75 -22.22
N ALA A 801 6.66 -27.63 -21.83
CA ALA A 801 6.42 -28.68 -20.85
C ALA A 801 7.60 -28.72 -19.87
N ILE A 802 7.29 -28.90 -18.59
CA ILE A 802 8.30 -29.16 -17.57
C ILE A 802 8.71 -30.62 -17.72
N MET A 803 10.01 -30.87 -17.66
CA MET A 803 10.56 -32.23 -17.69
C MET A 803 11.43 -32.45 -16.48
N THR A 804 11.20 -33.56 -15.77
CA THR A 804 12.01 -33.96 -14.62
C THR A 804 12.57 -35.36 -14.87
N SER A 805 13.77 -35.57 -14.36
CA SER A 805 14.42 -36.88 -14.23
C SER A 805 15.03 -36.98 -12.84
N PRO A 806 15.43 -38.17 -12.35
CA PRO A 806 16.06 -38.28 -11.05
C PRO A 806 17.25 -37.33 -10.91
N GLY A 807 17.14 -36.34 -10.03
CA GLY A 807 18.19 -35.36 -9.78
C GLY A 807 18.43 -34.34 -10.90
N HIS A 808 17.51 -34.13 -11.85
CA HIS A 808 17.60 -33.02 -12.79
C HIS A 808 16.25 -32.50 -13.34
N VAL A 809 16.10 -31.18 -13.53
CA VAL A 809 14.95 -30.56 -14.23
C VAL A 809 15.40 -29.82 -15.49
N PHE A 810 14.59 -29.93 -16.54
CA PHE A 810 14.78 -29.30 -17.84
C PHE A 810 13.41 -29.06 -18.47
N ILE A 811 13.34 -28.70 -19.76
CA ILE A 811 12.05 -28.43 -20.42
C ILE A 811 11.93 -29.12 -21.77
N ALA A 812 10.71 -29.17 -22.29
CA ALA A 812 10.45 -29.39 -23.71
C ALA A 812 9.57 -28.28 -24.28
N PHE A 813 9.57 -28.15 -25.60
CA PHE A 813 8.70 -27.22 -26.30
C PHE A 813 8.07 -27.84 -27.55
N ASP A 814 6.88 -27.38 -27.89
CA ASP A 814 6.16 -27.81 -29.09
C ASP A 814 6.75 -27.16 -30.35
N THR A 815 7.10 -27.99 -31.33
CA THR A 815 7.59 -27.50 -32.61
C THR A 815 6.46 -27.08 -33.56
N GLY A 816 5.22 -27.49 -33.28
CA GLY A 816 4.07 -27.41 -34.18
C GLY A 816 4.09 -28.46 -35.29
N GLU A 817 5.10 -29.33 -35.30
CA GLU A 817 5.28 -30.36 -36.32
C GLU A 817 4.38 -31.56 -36.06
N PRO A 818 3.63 -32.09 -37.05
CA PRO A 818 2.81 -33.28 -36.86
C PRO A 818 3.60 -34.50 -36.39
N ALA A 819 3.04 -35.28 -35.47
CA ALA A 819 3.68 -36.49 -34.92
C ALA A 819 4.04 -37.53 -35.99
N ALA A 820 3.33 -37.55 -37.12
CA ALA A 820 3.65 -38.39 -38.28
C ALA A 820 5.05 -38.14 -38.85
N ASN A 821 5.60 -36.92 -38.67
CA ASN A 821 6.94 -36.55 -39.14
C ASN A 821 8.05 -36.87 -38.14
N ARG A 822 7.74 -37.60 -37.05
CA ARG A 822 8.70 -38.03 -36.01
C ARG A 822 9.99 -38.59 -36.60
N TRP A 823 9.88 -39.38 -37.66
CA TRP A 823 11.03 -40.02 -38.31
C TRP A 823 12.06 -39.02 -38.87
N MET A 824 11.72 -37.74 -39.08
CA MET A 824 12.65 -36.69 -39.51
C MET A 824 13.46 -36.12 -38.34
N PHE A 825 12.91 -36.15 -37.12
CA PHE A 825 13.45 -35.51 -35.93
C PHE A 825 14.04 -36.50 -34.92
N GLU A 826 14.19 -37.77 -35.31
CA GLU A 826 14.83 -38.81 -34.50
C GLU A 826 16.10 -39.34 -35.18
N GLY A 827 17.15 -39.48 -34.36
CA GLY A 827 18.45 -39.99 -34.76
C GLY A 827 19.17 -40.65 -33.60
N ASN A 828 20.46 -40.98 -33.80
CA ASN A 828 21.25 -41.66 -32.76
C ASN A 828 21.45 -40.76 -31.52
N GLU A 829 21.60 -39.46 -31.71
CA GLU A 829 21.93 -38.51 -30.64
C GLU A 829 20.75 -37.62 -30.23
N ILE A 830 19.69 -37.55 -31.04
CA ILE A 830 18.52 -36.68 -30.82
C ILE A 830 17.22 -37.48 -30.76
N THR A 831 16.29 -37.05 -29.91
CA THR A 831 14.96 -37.63 -29.76
C THR A 831 13.90 -36.55 -29.65
N VAL A 832 12.65 -36.89 -29.96
CA VAL A 832 11.48 -36.04 -29.77
C VAL A 832 10.39 -36.82 -29.03
N ILE A 833 9.45 -36.08 -28.44
CA ILE A 833 8.33 -36.63 -27.67
C ILE A 833 7.04 -36.33 -28.44
N PRO A 834 6.30 -37.33 -28.94
CA PRO A 834 4.99 -37.09 -29.54
C PRO A 834 3.95 -36.85 -28.44
N HIS A 835 3.24 -35.73 -28.51
CA HIS A 835 2.18 -35.38 -27.58
C HIS A 835 1.14 -34.51 -28.28
N ASP A 836 -0.15 -34.78 -28.05
CA ASP A 836 -1.29 -34.09 -28.68
C ASP A 836 -1.21 -33.90 -30.21
N GLY A 837 -0.65 -34.90 -30.88
CA GLY A 837 -0.54 -34.93 -32.34
C GLY A 837 0.62 -34.11 -32.91
N THR A 838 1.44 -33.45 -32.08
CA THR A 838 2.65 -32.74 -32.50
C THR A 838 3.94 -33.32 -31.89
N LEU A 839 5.09 -32.82 -32.33
CA LEU A 839 6.41 -33.21 -31.85
C LEU A 839 6.99 -32.17 -30.91
N TRP A 840 7.44 -32.65 -29.76
CA TRP A 840 8.06 -31.85 -28.72
C TRP A 840 9.56 -32.14 -28.63
N VAL A 841 10.35 -31.08 -28.51
CA VAL A 841 11.81 -31.16 -28.44
C VAL A 841 12.25 -30.88 -27.01
N PRO A 842 12.91 -31.85 -26.33
CA PRO A 842 13.49 -31.62 -25.01
C PRO A 842 14.76 -30.75 -25.13
N VAL A 843 15.00 -29.88 -24.15
CA VAL A 843 16.09 -28.90 -24.15
C VAL A 843 16.72 -28.82 -22.78
N GLU A 844 18.03 -29.04 -22.71
CA GLU A 844 18.83 -28.92 -21.50
C GLU A 844 19.18 -27.44 -21.27
N THR A 845 18.63 -26.84 -20.21
CA THR A 845 18.72 -25.39 -19.99
C THR A 845 20.02 -24.95 -19.35
N THR A 846 20.83 -25.87 -18.82
CA THR A 846 22.08 -25.55 -18.13
C THR A 846 23.28 -25.34 -19.05
N ILE A 847 23.19 -25.74 -20.33
CA ILE A 847 24.29 -25.68 -21.31
C ILE A 847 23.99 -24.82 -22.54
N LEU A 848 23.10 -23.82 -22.40
CA LEU A 848 22.67 -22.96 -23.51
C LEU A 848 23.82 -22.16 -24.16
N ASP A 849 24.93 -21.95 -23.45
CA ASP A 849 26.16 -21.35 -23.99
C ASP A 849 26.80 -22.19 -25.11
N GLN A 850 26.58 -23.52 -25.10
CA GLN A 850 27.03 -24.45 -26.15
C GLN A 850 26.13 -24.44 -27.39
N GLY A 851 24.98 -23.76 -27.32
CA GLY A 851 24.01 -23.57 -28.39
C GLY A 851 22.88 -24.62 -28.40
N PHE A 852 21.78 -24.28 -29.06
CA PHE A 852 20.53 -25.04 -29.03
C PHE A 852 20.67 -26.54 -29.36
N VAL A 853 21.42 -26.90 -30.41
CA VAL A 853 21.55 -28.32 -30.79
C VAL A 853 22.28 -29.14 -29.73
N ALA A 854 23.26 -28.56 -29.04
CA ALA A 854 23.97 -29.24 -27.96
C ALA A 854 23.01 -29.49 -26.78
N ALA A 855 22.20 -28.49 -26.42
CA ALA A 855 21.17 -28.60 -25.40
C ALA A 855 20.12 -29.68 -25.74
N TRP A 856 19.70 -29.78 -27.01
CA TRP A 856 18.78 -30.83 -27.45
C TRP A 856 19.42 -32.22 -27.40
N THR A 857 20.67 -32.37 -27.85
CA THR A 857 21.40 -33.65 -27.77
C THR A 857 21.54 -34.12 -26.33
N GLU A 858 21.88 -33.22 -25.40
CA GLU A 858 22.03 -33.57 -23.99
C GLU A 858 20.70 -33.94 -23.33
N ALA A 859 19.64 -33.16 -23.57
CA ALA A 859 18.32 -33.54 -23.08
C ALA A 859 17.83 -34.85 -23.70
N SER A 860 18.16 -35.12 -24.97
CA SER A 860 17.87 -36.41 -25.61
C SER A 860 18.62 -37.57 -24.96
N ARG A 861 19.84 -37.33 -24.47
CA ARG A 861 20.61 -38.31 -23.68
C ARG A 861 19.93 -38.59 -22.35
N LEU A 862 19.46 -37.57 -21.64
CA LEU A 862 18.68 -37.71 -20.40
C LEU A 862 17.39 -38.49 -20.64
N VAL A 863 16.66 -38.17 -21.72
CA VAL A 863 15.42 -38.86 -22.11
C VAL A 863 15.64 -40.34 -22.38
N ARG A 864 16.75 -40.71 -23.02
CA ARG A 864 17.07 -42.12 -23.25
C ARG A 864 17.60 -42.82 -22.00
N GLN A 865 18.34 -42.11 -21.15
CA GLN A 865 18.93 -42.68 -19.93
C GLN A 865 17.87 -43.00 -18.88
N TYR A 866 16.89 -42.12 -18.70
CA TYR A 866 15.85 -42.21 -17.67
C TYR A 866 14.46 -42.43 -18.28
N ALA A 867 14.37 -43.22 -19.35
CA ALA A 867 13.13 -43.38 -20.12
C ALA A 867 11.93 -43.86 -19.27
N ASP A 868 12.18 -44.63 -18.22
CA ASP A 868 11.14 -45.15 -17.31
C ASP A 868 10.81 -44.19 -16.14
N ASP A 869 11.67 -43.19 -15.88
CA ASP A 869 11.62 -42.31 -14.70
C ASP A 869 11.51 -40.81 -15.08
N ILE A 870 11.16 -40.52 -16.34
CA ILE A 870 10.93 -39.14 -16.79
C ILE A 870 9.47 -38.74 -16.61
N GLU A 871 9.28 -37.54 -16.06
CA GLU A 871 7.99 -36.87 -16.12
C GLU A 871 7.97 -35.90 -17.31
N PHE A 872 6.90 -35.95 -18.07
CA PHE A 872 6.59 -34.96 -19.11
C PHE A 872 5.30 -34.27 -18.70
N LEU A 873 5.41 -33.00 -18.31
CA LEU A 873 4.33 -32.23 -17.70
C LEU A 873 3.99 -31.02 -18.58
N PRO A 874 2.98 -31.12 -19.46
CA PRO A 874 2.55 -30.00 -20.30
C PRO A 874 2.19 -28.79 -19.46
N LEU A 875 2.82 -27.64 -19.73
CA LEU A 875 2.69 -26.48 -18.85
C LEU A 875 1.26 -25.92 -18.83
N ALA A 876 0.52 -26.04 -19.92
CA ALA A 876 -0.88 -25.63 -19.99
C ALA A 876 -1.75 -26.38 -18.97
N GLU A 877 -1.50 -27.68 -18.77
CA GLU A 877 -2.19 -28.50 -17.77
C GLU A 877 -1.74 -28.13 -16.36
N GLN A 878 -0.42 -28.01 -16.15
CA GLN A 878 0.12 -27.68 -14.83
C GLN A 878 -0.34 -26.29 -14.36
N ARG A 879 -0.46 -25.30 -15.25
CA ARG A 879 -0.97 -23.96 -14.93
C ARG A 879 -2.44 -23.94 -14.51
N ALA A 880 -3.25 -24.93 -14.89
CA ALA A 880 -4.62 -25.02 -14.42
C ALA A 880 -4.68 -25.35 -12.91
N VAL A 881 -3.64 -26.00 -12.39
CA VAL A 881 -3.49 -26.40 -10.98
C VAL A 881 -2.60 -25.41 -10.20
N TYR A 882 -1.52 -24.97 -10.85
CA TYR A 882 -0.47 -24.10 -10.31
C TYR A 882 -0.29 -22.86 -11.20
N PRO A 883 -1.20 -21.86 -11.10
CA PRO A 883 -1.12 -20.67 -11.92
C PRO A 883 0.15 -19.86 -11.64
N PRO A 884 0.66 -19.12 -12.63
CA PRO A 884 1.88 -18.33 -12.47
C PRO A 884 1.73 -17.24 -11.40
N ILE A 885 2.80 -16.98 -10.67
CA ILE A 885 2.89 -15.91 -9.68
C ILE A 885 2.52 -14.56 -10.35
N PRO A 886 1.59 -13.79 -9.77
CA PRO A 886 1.23 -12.48 -10.31
C PRO A 886 2.39 -11.52 -10.06
N THR A 887 3.11 -11.18 -11.12
CA THR A 887 4.26 -10.27 -11.01
C THR A 887 3.84 -8.82 -11.22
N GLY A 888 4.19 -7.95 -10.28
CA GLY A 888 4.02 -6.49 -10.42
C GLY A 888 5.00 -5.87 -11.44
N PRO A 889 4.92 -4.55 -11.69
CA PRO A 889 5.86 -3.86 -12.56
C PRO A 889 7.31 -4.02 -12.05
N ALA A 890 8.25 -4.27 -12.96
CA ALA A 890 9.65 -4.41 -12.59
C ALA A 890 10.29 -3.04 -12.28
N ALA A 891 11.11 -2.99 -11.22
CA ALA A 891 11.86 -1.80 -10.82
C ALA A 891 13.20 -1.63 -11.57
N PHE A 892 13.47 -2.46 -12.57
CA PHE A 892 14.71 -2.49 -13.34
C PHE A 892 14.42 -2.82 -14.82
N GLN A 893 15.38 -2.51 -15.68
CA GLN A 893 15.34 -2.84 -17.11
C GLN A 893 16.46 -3.83 -17.46
N ILE A 894 16.18 -4.71 -18.41
CA ILE A 894 17.16 -5.65 -18.95
C ILE A 894 17.59 -5.17 -20.34
N VAL A 895 18.90 -5.06 -20.54
CA VAL A 895 19.47 -4.78 -21.86
C VAL A 895 19.71 -6.10 -22.58
N ALA A 896 19.02 -6.32 -23.70
CA ALA A 896 19.20 -7.50 -24.54
C ALA A 896 20.63 -7.62 -25.09
N PRO A 897 21.11 -8.84 -25.42
CA PRO A 897 22.42 -9.05 -26.02
C PRO A 897 22.54 -8.34 -27.39
N ARG A 898 23.77 -8.04 -27.83
CA ARG A 898 24.01 -7.39 -29.12
C ARG A 898 23.44 -8.24 -30.26
N PRO A 899 22.56 -7.68 -31.13
CA PRO A 899 21.90 -8.46 -32.19
C PRO A 899 22.88 -9.25 -33.06
N ALA A 900 24.01 -8.66 -33.45
CA ALA A 900 25.01 -9.32 -34.29
C ALA A 900 25.60 -10.60 -33.67
N ALA A 901 25.81 -10.61 -32.34
CA ALA A 901 26.34 -11.79 -31.65
C ALA A 901 25.29 -12.91 -31.58
N VAL A 902 24.03 -12.54 -31.32
CA VAL A 902 22.89 -13.48 -31.34
C VAL A 902 22.70 -14.07 -32.73
N SER A 903 22.64 -13.23 -33.78
CA SER A 903 22.46 -13.69 -35.17
C SER A 903 23.61 -14.61 -35.62
N GLU A 904 24.84 -14.38 -35.20
CA GLU A 904 25.96 -15.27 -35.52
C GLU A 904 25.86 -16.63 -34.82
N ARG A 905 25.44 -16.64 -33.54
CA ARG A 905 25.17 -17.88 -32.81
C ARG A 905 24.00 -18.64 -33.45
N ALA A 906 22.88 -17.98 -33.67
CA ALA A 906 21.71 -18.53 -34.32
C ALA A 906 22.03 -19.11 -35.70
N ARG A 907 22.84 -18.42 -36.52
CA ARG A 907 23.28 -18.95 -37.82
C ARG A 907 24.05 -20.25 -37.68
N THR A 908 24.90 -20.36 -36.67
CA THR A 908 25.66 -21.59 -36.37
C THR A 908 24.71 -22.72 -35.98
N SER A 909 23.78 -22.46 -35.06
CA SER A 909 22.81 -23.48 -34.60
C SER A 909 21.85 -23.91 -35.71
N LEU A 910 21.34 -22.98 -36.52
CA LEU A 910 20.47 -23.30 -37.66
C LEU A 910 21.21 -24.10 -38.73
N THR A 911 22.47 -23.78 -39.02
CA THR A 911 23.29 -24.59 -39.94
C THR A 911 23.47 -26.01 -39.40
N ARG A 912 23.75 -26.15 -38.10
CA ARG A 912 23.88 -27.46 -37.46
C ARG A 912 22.56 -28.23 -37.45
N LEU A 913 21.43 -27.56 -37.22
CA LEU A 913 20.10 -28.17 -37.33
C LEU A 913 19.82 -28.67 -38.75
N ASP A 914 20.12 -27.86 -39.77
CA ASP A 914 20.00 -28.30 -41.17
C ASP A 914 20.91 -29.52 -41.44
N ASP A 915 22.16 -29.50 -40.95
CA ASP A 915 23.07 -30.64 -41.10
C ASP A 915 22.53 -31.91 -40.43
N THR A 916 21.99 -31.81 -39.21
CA THR A 916 21.43 -32.93 -38.46
C THR A 916 20.13 -33.45 -39.09
N LEU A 917 19.16 -32.57 -39.35
CA LEU A 917 17.83 -32.94 -39.82
C LEU A 917 17.78 -33.30 -41.30
N TYR A 918 18.66 -32.71 -42.12
CA TYR A 918 18.69 -32.95 -43.57
C TYR A 918 19.89 -33.77 -44.02
N VAL A 919 21.12 -33.28 -43.82
CA VAL A 919 22.33 -33.89 -44.40
C VAL A 919 22.60 -35.28 -43.83
N GLU A 920 22.62 -35.39 -42.49
CA GLU A 920 22.83 -36.66 -41.82
C GLU A 920 21.67 -37.61 -42.06
N ARG A 921 20.44 -37.13 -41.95
CA ARG A 921 19.26 -37.97 -42.14
C ARG A 921 19.15 -38.54 -43.55
N THR A 922 19.43 -37.72 -44.57
CA THR A 922 19.52 -38.15 -45.96
C THR A 922 20.59 -39.24 -46.13
N ARG A 923 21.77 -39.07 -45.52
CA ARG A 923 22.83 -40.08 -45.57
C ARG A 923 22.42 -41.40 -44.90
N GLN A 924 21.75 -41.33 -43.75
CA GLN A 924 21.24 -42.50 -43.03
C GLN A 924 20.20 -43.25 -43.87
N LEU A 925 19.22 -42.54 -44.43
CA LEU A 925 18.19 -43.12 -45.30
C LEU A 925 18.78 -43.71 -46.58
N ALA A 926 19.71 -43.02 -47.24
CA ALA A 926 20.41 -43.53 -48.42
C ALA A 926 21.20 -44.82 -48.11
N THR A 927 21.86 -44.88 -46.95
CA THR A 927 22.59 -46.08 -46.50
C THR A 927 21.64 -47.24 -46.20
N SER A 928 20.51 -46.97 -45.53
CA SER A 928 19.46 -47.96 -45.26
C SER A 928 18.87 -48.50 -46.57
N ALA A 929 18.55 -47.61 -47.52
CA ALA A 929 18.01 -48.00 -48.82
C ALA A 929 19.02 -48.83 -49.63
N ALA A 930 20.32 -48.53 -49.55
CA ALA A 930 21.36 -49.30 -50.23
C ALA A 930 21.55 -50.72 -49.65
N ARG A 931 21.16 -50.95 -48.39
CA ARG A 931 21.22 -52.26 -47.72
C ARG A 931 19.95 -53.09 -47.90
N ALA A 932 18.83 -52.44 -48.17
CA ALA A 932 17.55 -53.10 -48.36
C ALA A 932 17.44 -53.77 -49.74
N ASP A 933 16.65 -54.85 -49.83
CA ASP A 933 16.36 -55.53 -51.09
C ASP A 933 15.61 -54.58 -52.04
N THR A 934 16.21 -54.29 -53.19
CA THR A 934 15.66 -53.34 -54.17
C THR A 934 14.29 -53.79 -54.65
N GLY A 935 13.28 -52.92 -54.51
CA GLY A 935 11.88 -53.21 -54.83
C GLY A 935 11.08 -53.88 -53.70
N GLY A 936 11.72 -54.24 -52.58
CA GLY A 936 11.05 -54.71 -51.37
C GLY A 936 10.41 -53.58 -50.57
N ASN A 937 9.51 -53.92 -49.64
CA ASN A 937 8.73 -52.95 -48.86
C ASN A 937 9.58 -51.97 -48.05
N GLU A 938 10.70 -52.43 -47.47
CA GLU A 938 11.62 -51.57 -46.71
C GLU A 938 12.33 -50.57 -47.64
N TRP A 939 12.84 -51.04 -48.79
CA TRP A 939 13.47 -50.18 -49.78
C TRP A 939 12.51 -49.09 -50.29
N VAL A 940 11.26 -49.48 -50.64
CA VAL A 940 10.21 -48.55 -51.09
C VAL A 940 9.92 -47.49 -50.03
N ARG A 941 9.72 -47.91 -48.77
CA ARG A 941 9.45 -46.98 -47.66
C ARG A 941 10.61 -46.01 -47.43
N THR A 942 11.84 -46.50 -47.45
CA THR A 942 13.04 -45.67 -47.24
C THR A 942 13.26 -44.68 -48.40
N GLN A 943 13.01 -45.09 -49.64
CA GLN A 943 13.08 -44.19 -50.81
C GLN A 943 11.96 -43.13 -50.78
N ASN A 944 10.74 -43.49 -50.37
CA ASN A 944 9.66 -42.50 -50.19
C ASN A 944 9.97 -41.49 -49.08
N ARG A 945 10.55 -41.94 -47.95
CA ARG A 945 11.08 -41.05 -46.90
C ARG A 945 12.17 -40.12 -47.43
N LEU A 946 13.12 -40.67 -48.19
CA LEU A 946 14.21 -39.88 -48.78
C LEU A 946 13.67 -38.81 -49.74
N GLY A 947 12.73 -39.17 -50.60
CA GLY A 947 12.05 -38.22 -51.50
C GLY A 947 11.28 -37.14 -50.75
N GLY A 948 10.54 -37.52 -49.69
CA GLY A 948 9.81 -36.57 -48.86
C GLY A 948 10.74 -35.59 -48.13
N LEU A 949 11.88 -36.08 -47.63
CA LEU A 949 12.89 -35.24 -46.98
C LEU A 949 13.52 -34.24 -47.97
N HIS A 950 13.89 -34.68 -49.17
CA HIS A 950 14.37 -33.79 -50.23
C HIS A 950 13.32 -32.74 -50.64
N ALA A 951 12.06 -33.14 -50.78
CA ALA A 951 10.99 -32.23 -51.15
C ALA A 951 10.82 -31.12 -50.10
N ARG A 952 10.87 -31.49 -48.82
CA ARG A 952 10.80 -30.55 -47.69
C ARG A 952 11.99 -29.60 -47.63
N ALA A 953 13.18 -30.05 -48.03
CA ALA A 953 14.37 -29.21 -48.17
C ALA A 953 14.35 -28.26 -49.38
N GLY A 954 13.32 -28.34 -50.23
CA GLY A 954 13.27 -27.60 -51.50
C GLY A 954 14.13 -28.21 -52.61
N GLU A 955 14.74 -29.38 -52.39
CA GLU A 955 15.59 -30.09 -53.35
C GLU A 955 14.74 -30.93 -54.31
N LEU A 956 13.89 -30.25 -55.09
CA LEU A 956 12.83 -30.86 -55.92
C LEU A 956 13.35 -31.90 -56.91
N ALA A 957 14.51 -31.66 -57.52
CA ALA A 957 15.11 -32.61 -58.48
C ALA A 957 15.50 -33.94 -57.82
N SER A 958 16.07 -33.89 -56.61
CA SER A 958 16.45 -35.08 -55.83
C SER A 958 15.21 -35.80 -55.32
N ALA A 959 14.20 -35.06 -54.88
CA ALA A 959 12.91 -35.60 -54.46
C ALA A 959 12.22 -36.35 -55.60
N ARG A 960 12.16 -35.73 -56.79
CA ARG A 960 11.60 -36.31 -58.01
C ARG A 960 12.30 -37.59 -58.38
N HIS A 961 13.64 -37.58 -58.38
CA HIS A 961 14.42 -38.77 -58.68
C HIS A 961 14.09 -39.94 -57.73
N ALA A 962 14.00 -39.68 -56.43
CA ALA A 962 13.67 -40.72 -55.44
C ALA A 962 12.29 -41.35 -55.70
N PHE A 963 11.26 -40.54 -55.95
CA PHE A 963 9.92 -41.06 -56.25
C PHE A 963 9.83 -41.74 -57.62
N GLU A 964 10.51 -41.24 -58.65
CA GLU A 964 10.56 -41.87 -59.98
C GLU A 964 11.29 -43.24 -59.93
N VAL A 965 12.34 -43.36 -59.13
CA VAL A 965 13.04 -44.62 -58.90
C VAL A 965 12.09 -45.65 -58.30
N VAL A 966 11.28 -45.28 -57.32
CA VAL A 966 10.24 -46.17 -56.75
C VAL A 966 9.18 -46.50 -57.81
N ALA A 967 8.59 -45.51 -58.47
CA ALA A 967 7.55 -45.71 -59.47
C ALA A 967 8.01 -46.54 -60.69
N SER A 968 9.30 -46.51 -61.03
CA SER A 968 9.86 -47.34 -62.11
C SER A 968 10.01 -48.82 -61.73
N ARG A 969 10.21 -49.12 -60.44
CA ARG A 969 10.42 -50.48 -59.92
C ARG A 969 9.14 -51.10 -59.40
N VAL A 970 8.27 -50.30 -58.80
CA VAL A 970 6.97 -50.67 -58.26
C VAL A 970 5.93 -49.69 -58.81
N PRO A 971 5.43 -49.91 -60.05
CA PRO A 971 4.58 -48.96 -60.78
C PRO A 971 3.25 -48.60 -60.09
N ASP A 972 2.77 -49.48 -59.20
CA ASP A 972 1.50 -49.32 -58.49
C ASP A 972 1.71 -48.82 -57.04
N ASN A 973 2.91 -48.34 -56.69
CA ASN A 973 3.14 -47.76 -55.37
C ASN A 973 2.43 -46.41 -55.22
N VAL A 974 1.30 -46.44 -54.51
CA VAL A 974 0.43 -45.27 -54.31
C VAL A 974 1.16 -44.09 -53.65
N PRO A 975 1.91 -44.25 -52.55
CA PRO A 975 2.64 -43.15 -51.93
C PRO A 975 3.61 -42.43 -52.87
N ALA A 976 4.41 -43.17 -53.65
CA ALA A 976 5.35 -42.59 -54.61
C ALA A 976 4.62 -41.83 -55.73
N LEU A 977 3.50 -42.36 -56.23
CA LEU A 977 2.70 -41.69 -57.26
C LEU A 977 2.04 -40.41 -56.75
N ILE A 978 1.50 -40.41 -55.53
CA ILE A 978 0.92 -39.23 -54.89
C ILE A 978 1.99 -38.15 -54.69
N ASN A 979 3.14 -38.52 -54.13
CA ASN A 979 4.22 -37.56 -53.90
C ASN A 979 4.82 -37.02 -55.20
N LEU A 980 4.93 -37.85 -56.24
CA LEU A 980 5.36 -37.37 -57.53
C LEU A 980 4.35 -36.40 -58.15
N ALA A 981 3.03 -36.65 -57.97
CA ALA A 981 1.99 -35.71 -58.39
C ALA A 981 2.10 -34.36 -57.64
N ASN A 982 2.33 -34.40 -56.32
CA ASN A 982 2.59 -33.21 -55.49
C ASN A 982 3.79 -32.40 -56.02
N LEU A 983 4.92 -33.06 -56.32
CA LEU A 983 6.11 -32.40 -56.86
C LEU A 983 5.87 -31.80 -58.24
N LEU A 984 5.23 -32.54 -59.15
CA LEU A 984 4.93 -32.05 -60.49
C LEU A 984 4.04 -30.79 -60.43
N LEU A 985 3.09 -30.76 -59.49
CA LEU A 985 2.26 -29.58 -59.27
C LEU A 985 3.06 -28.38 -58.73
N LEU A 986 4.05 -28.61 -57.85
CA LEU A 986 4.98 -27.56 -57.39
C LEU A 986 5.89 -27.03 -58.51
N GLU A 987 6.33 -27.92 -59.40
CA GLU A 987 7.15 -27.59 -60.58
C GLU A 987 6.33 -26.90 -61.69
N GLY A 988 5.00 -26.84 -61.55
CA GLY A 988 4.08 -26.26 -62.55
C GLY A 988 3.64 -27.23 -63.65
N ASP A 989 4.05 -28.50 -63.59
CA ASP A 989 3.59 -29.55 -64.50
C ASP A 989 2.25 -30.14 -64.02
N TYR A 990 1.18 -29.35 -64.16
CA TYR A 990 -0.16 -29.76 -63.75
C TYR A 990 -0.70 -30.93 -64.60
N LEU A 991 -0.26 -31.11 -65.85
CA LEU A 991 -0.66 -32.25 -66.66
C LEU A 991 -0.02 -33.54 -66.13
N GLY A 992 1.28 -33.53 -65.84
CA GLY A 992 1.95 -34.64 -65.21
C GLY A 992 1.36 -34.96 -63.84
N ALA A 993 1.01 -33.96 -63.04
CA ALA A 993 0.33 -34.15 -61.75
C ALA A 993 -1.04 -34.82 -61.91
N MET A 994 -1.84 -34.40 -62.89
CA MET A 994 -3.12 -35.04 -63.22
C MET A 994 -2.94 -36.50 -63.63
N ASP A 995 -2.00 -36.80 -64.51
CA ASP A 995 -1.75 -38.17 -64.99
C ASP A 995 -1.38 -39.11 -63.83
N ARG A 996 -0.54 -38.65 -62.89
CA ARG A 996 -0.17 -39.46 -61.71
C ARG A 996 -1.33 -39.62 -60.72
N ALA A 997 -2.11 -38.57 -60.50
CA ALA A 997 -3.30 -38.65 -59.65
C ALA A 997 -4.36 -39.60 -60.24
N GLU A 998 -4.60 -39.55 -61.56
CA GLU A 998 -5.48 -40.49 -62.25
C GLU A 998 -5.00 -41.93 -62.10
N ARG A 999 -3.70 -42.19 -62.26
CA ARG A 999 -3.13 -43.52 -62.03
C ARG A 999 -3.40 -44.03 -60.61
N VAL A 1000 -3.34 -43.15 -59.60
CA VAL A 1000 -3.69 -43.52 -58.23
C VAL A 1000 -5.18 -43.82 -58.10
N LEU A 1001 -6.06 -43.07 -58.76
CA LEU A 1001 -7.51 -43.32 -58.74
C LEU A 1001 -7.90 -44.62 -59.46
N GLU A 1002 -7.12 -45.08 -60.44
CA GLU A 1002 -7.29 -46.41 -61.03
C GLU A 1002 -7.00 -47.53 -60.01
N ILE A 1003 -5.99 -47.34 -59.16
CA ILE A 1003 -5.57 -48.31 -58.14
C ILE A 1003 -6.48 -48.23 -56.89
N ARG A 1004 -6.77 -47.00 -56.44
CA ARG A 1004 -7.59 -46.66 -55.27
C ARG A 1004 -8.64 -45.61 -55.66
N PRO A 1005 -9.82 -46.03 -56.19
CA PRO A 1005 -10.86 -45.12 -56.67
C PRO A 1005 -11.47 -44.18 -55.62
N ARG A 1006 -11.23 -44.41 -54.33
CA ARG A 1006 -11.68 -43.57 -53.20
C ARG A 1006 -10.54 -42.84 -52.49
N SER A 1007 -9.37 -42.72 -53.12
CA SER A 1007 -8.24 -41.99 -52.54
C SER A 1007 -8.54 -40.48 -52.49
N VAL A 1008 -8.79 -39.98 -51.28
CA VAL A 1008 -9.03 -38.55 -51.01
C VAL A 1008 -7.84 -37.71 -51.48
N ALA A 1009 -6.61 -38.15 -51.19
CA ALA A 1009 -5.39 -37.47 -51.60
C ALA A 1009 -5.27 -37.33 -53.13
N ALA A 1010 -5.58 -38.40 -53.89
CA ALA A 1010 -5.53 -38.36 -55.34
C ALA A 1010 -6.65 -37.49 -55.95
N MET A 1011 -7.88 -37.55 -55.40
CA MET A 1011 -8.97 -36.66 -55.83
C MET A 1011 -8.64 -35.18 -55.57
N ASN A 1012 -8.08 -34.88 -54.40
CA ASN A 1012 -7.62 -33.55 -54.05
C ASN A 1012 -6.55 -33.06 -55.04
N LEU A 1013 -5.54 -33.88 -55.33
CA LEU A 1013 -4.47 -33.51 -56.26
C LEU A 1013 -4.96 -33.33 -57.69
N ALA A 1014 -5.81 -34.23 -58.17
CA ALA A 1014 -6.45 -34.13 -59.48
C ALA A 1014 -7.28 -32.84 -59.59
N LEU A 1015 -8.02 -32.48 -58.53
CA LEU A 1015 -8.78 -31.24 -58.47
C LEU A 1015 -7.85 -30.01 -58.50
N GLN A 1016 -6.83 -29.97 -57.65
CA GLN A 1016 -5.89 -28.84 -57.60
C GLN A 1016 -5.17 -28.65 -58.94
N ALA A 1017 -4.65 -29.72 -59.53
CA ALA A 1017 -3.99 -29.67 -60.82
C ALA A 1017 -4.92 -29.19 -61.95
N ALA A 1018 -6.18 -29.60 -61.94
CA ALA A 1018 -7.19 -29.11 -62.89
C ALA A 1018 -7.52 -27.63 -62.69
N LEU A 1019 -7.58 -27.16 -61.43
CA LEU A 1019 -7.77 -25.74 -61.11
C LEU A 1019 -6.57 -24.87 -61.54
N VAL A 1020 -5.34 -25.39 -61.46
CA VAL A 1020 -4.15 -24.72 -62.02
C VAL A 1020 -4.22 -24.71 -63.55
N GLY A 1021 -4.53 -25.84 -64.19
CA GLY A 1021 -4.72 -25.92 -65.65
C GLY A 1021 -5.80 -24.97 -66.18
N LEU A 1022 -6.86 -24.71 -65.42
CA LEU A 1022 -7.87 -23.69 -65.75
C LEU A 1022 -7.31 -22.27 -65.85
N ARG A 1023 -6.30 -21.94 -65.05
CA ARG A 1023 -5.65 -20.63 -65.04
C ARG A 1023 -4.59 -20.52 -66.14
N GLU A 1024 -3.87 -21.61 -66.40
CA GLU A 1024 -2.68 -21.61 -67.24
C GLU A 1024 -2.94 -22.06 -68.70
N ASP A 1025 -3.91 -22.96 -68.96
CA ASP A 1025 -4.26 -23.44 -70.31
C ASP A 1025 -5.62 -22.88 -70.80
N ARG A 1026 -5.56 -21.73 -71.46
CA ARG A 1026 -6.74 -21.10 -72.07
C ARG A 1026 -7.37 -21.90 -73.21
N PHE A 1027 -6.62 -22.80 -73.85
CA PHE A 1027 -7.12 -23.58 -74.99
C PHE A 1027 -7.91 -24.82 -74.53
N ARG A 1028 -7.59 -25.37 -73.36
CA ARG A 1028 -8.26 -26.55 -72.76
C ARG A 1028 -9.14 -26.22 -71.56
N MET A 1029 -9.42 -24.94 -71.32
CA MET A 1029 -10.19 -24.46 -70.16
C MET A 1029 -11.48 -25.26 -69.92
N HIS A 1030 -12.28 -25.53 -70.96
CA HIS A 1030 -13.54 -26.25 -70.79
C HIS A 1030 -13.36 -27.73 -70.39
N THR A 1031 -12.24 -28.35 -70.78
CA THR A 1031 -11.88 -29.72 -70.40
C THR A 1031 -11.45 -29.77 -68.94
N HIS A 1032 -10.58 -28.85 -68.52
CA HIS A 1032 -10.16 -28.74 -67.12
C HIS A 1032 -11.32 -28.38 -66.19
N GLU A 1033 -12.27 -27.56 -66.65
CA GLU A 1033 -13.48 -27.19 -65.88
C GLU A 1033 -14.34 -28.42 -65.58
N ARG A 1034 -14.63 -29.23 -66.60
CA ARG A 1034 -15.42 -30.47 -66.42
C ARG A 1034 -14.70 -31.48 -65.54
N TYR A 1035 -13.40 -31.60 -65.70
CA TYR A 1035 -12.59 -32.52 -64.90
C TYR A 1035 -12.52 -32.07 -63.42
N ALA A 1036 -12.29 -30.78 -63.16
CA ALA A 1036 -12.35 -30.20 -61.83
C ALA A 1036 -13.74 -30.38 -61.18
N LEU A 1037 -14.83 -30.16 -61.92
CA LEU A 1037 -16.19 -30.39 -61.43
C LEU A 1037 -16.40 -31.85 -61.02
N ARG A 1038 -15.97 -32.81 -61.85
CA ARG A 1038 -16.05 -34.24 -61.53
C ARG A 1038 -15.27 -34.56 -60.26
N MET A 1039 -13.99 -34.16 -60.18
CA MET A 1039 -13.14 -34.44 -59.02
C MET A 1039 -13.64 -33.77 -57.75
N ALA A 1040 -14.19 -32.55 -57.85
CA ALA A 1040 -14.81 -31.87 -56.72
C ALA A 1040 -16.04 -32.62 -56.20
N MET A 1041 -16.91 -33.13 -57.08
CA MET A 1041 -18.07 -33.93 -56.69
C MET A 1041 -17.66 -35.28 -56.07
N ASP A 1042 -16.68 -35.95 -56.67
CA ASP A 1042 -16.14 -37.22 -56.17
C ASP A 1042 -15.48 -37.02 -54.78
N LEU A 1043 -14.72 -35.94 -54.60
CA LEU A 1043 -14.14 -35.56 -53.32
C LEU A 1043 -15.22 -35.19 -52.30
N TYR A 1044 -16.23 -34.42 -52.69
CA TYR A 1044 -17.33 -34.02 -51.81
C TYR A 1044 -18.13 -35.22 -51.28
N ALA A 1045 -18.24 -36.29 -52.06
CA ALA A 1045 -18.90 -37.52 -51.63
C ALA A 1045 -18.13 -38.28 -50.52
N VAL A 1046 -16.84 -37.98 -50.33
CA VAL A 1046 -15.96 -38.66 -49.36
C VAL A 1046 -15.50 -37.73 -48.24
N ASP A 1047 -15.19 -36.47 -48.55
CA ASP A 1047 -14.80 -35.39 -47.63
C ASP A 1047 -15.41 -34.05 -48.09
N PRO A 1048 -16.65 -33.73 -47.65
CA PRO A 1048 -17.36 -32.50 -48.01
C PRO A 1048 -16.63 -31.23 -47.60
N GLU A 1049 -15.93 -31.24 -46.47
CA GLU A 1049 -15.28 -30.06 -45.90
C GLU A 1049 -14.03 -29.69 -46.70
N LEU A 1050 -13.19 -30.69 -47.00
CA LEU A 1050 -12.01 -30.49 -47.84
C LEU A 1050 -12.40 -30.05 -49.27
N ALA A 1051 -13.42 -30.70 -49.87
CA ALA A 1051 -13.93 -30.32 -51.18
C ALA A 1051 -14.41 -28.86 -51.22
N GLY A 1052 -15.17 -28.42 -50.20
CA GLY A 1052 -15.64 -27.05 -50.08
C GLY A 1052 -14.51 -26.02 -49.98
N ARG A 1053 -13.49 -26.31 -49.15
CA ARG A 1053 -12.32 -25.43 -48.98
C ARG A 1053 -11.55 -25.22 -50.29
N ILE A 1054 -11.31 -26.29 -51.05
CA ILE A 1054 -10.54 -26.21 -52.30
C ILE A 1054 -11.36 -25.56 -53.42
N ALA A 1055 -12.65 -25.91 -53.52
CA ALA A 1055 -13.54 -25.36 -54.54
C ALA A 1055 -13.80 -23.85 -54.38
N ALA A 1056 -13.64 -23.31 -53.16
CA ALA A 1056 -13.78 -21.87 -52.91
C ALA A 1056 -12.83 -21.00 -53.76
N ALA A 1057 -11.72 -21.57 -54.25
CA ALA A 1057 -10.80 -20.90 -55.17
C ALA A 1057 -11.34 -20.73 -56.61
N ASN A 1058 -12.49 -21.33 -56.94
CA ASN A 1058 -13.17 -21.20 -58.22
C ASN A 1058 -14.71 -21.15 -58.04
N PRO A 1059 -15.34 -19.97 -58.24
CA PRO A 1059 -16.77 -19.77 -58.01
C PRO A 1059 -17.69 -20.73 -58.78
N ARG A 1060 -17.28 -21.19 -59.97
CA ARG A 1060 -18.09 -22.10 -60.79
C ARG A 1060 -18.08 -23.52 -60.26
N VAL A 1061 -16.94 -23.99 -59.74
CA VAL A 1061 -16.84 -25.29 -59.08
C VAL A 1061 -17.58 -25.28 -57.74
N LEU A 1062 -17.45 -24.18 -56.97
CA LEU A 1062 -18.19 -24.00 -55.72
C LEU A 1062 -19.71 -23.97 -55.92
N MET A 1063 -20.21 -23.25 -56.92
CA MET A 1063 -21.65 -23.19 -57.23
C MET A 1063 -22.24 -24.56 -57.61
N ALA A 1064 -21.45 -25.44 -58.21
CA ALA A 1064 -21.89 -26.79 -58.57
C ALA A 1064 -21.98 -27.72 -57.34
N LEU A 1065 -21.12 -27.54 -56.35
CA LEU A 1065 -21.13 -28.31 -55.10
C LEU A 1065 -22.26 -27.91 -54.15
N VAL A 1066 -22.68 -26.64 -54.17
CA VAL A 1066 -23.73 -26.10 -53.28
C VAL A 1066 -24.80 -25.38 -54.12
N PRO A 1067 -25.77 -26.10 -54.71
CA PRO A 1067 -26.84 -25.48 -55.48
C PRO A 1067 -27.78 -24.71 -54.54
N GLY A 1068 -27.66 -23.38 -54.50
CA GLY A 1068 -28.54 -22.51 -53.69
C GLY A 1068 -27.86 -21.41 -52.88
N SER A 1069 -26.53 -21.30 -52.89
CA SER A 1069 -25.81 -20.20 -52.25
C SER A 1069 -25.88 -18.91 -53.10
N GLY A 1070 -27.07 -18.29 -53.11
CA GLY A 1070 -27.20 -16.90 -53.51
C GLY A 1070 -26.33 -16.03 -52.59
N SER A 1071 -25.30 -15.41 -53.17
CA SER A 1071 -24.72 -14.12 -52.78
C SER A 1071 -25.10 -13.59 -51.37
N THR A 1072 -24.34 -13.96 -50.32
CA THR A 1072 -24.06 -13.11 -49.12
C THR A 1072 -22.94 -13.68 -48.22
N ALA A 1073 -21.98 -14.45 -48.72
CA ALA A 1073 -20.77 -14.77 -47.95
C ALA A 1073 -19.66 -13.80 -48.37
N GLU A 1074 -19.45 -12.74 -47.59
CA GLU A 1074 -18.19 -12.00 -47.66
C GLU A 1074 -17.02 -12.96 -47.42
N PRO A 1075 -15.95 -12.94 -48.22
CA PRO A 1075 -14.78 -13.77 -47.98
C PRO A 1075 -14.02 -13.21 -46.78
N ARG A 1076 -14.38 -13.63 -45.57
CA ARG A 1076 -13.49 -13.52 -44.40
C ARG A 1076 -12.46 -14.64 -44.45
N ALA A 1077 -11.48 -14.46 -45.33
CA ALA A 1077 -10.15 -15.03 -45.20
C ALA A 1077 -9.20 -14.14 -46.02
N SER A 1078 -8.45 -13.28 -45.35
CA SER A 1078 -7.22 -12.78 -45.92
C SER A 1078 -6.27 -13.96 -46.08
N LEU A 1079 -6.32 -14.64 -47.23
CA LEU A 1079 -5.21 -15.45 -47.72
C LEU A 1079 -4.11 -14.51 -48.24
N GLY A 1080 -3.59 -13.69 -47.33
CA GLY A 1080 -2.32 -13.01 -47.50
C GLY A 1080 -1.24 -13.96 -47.03
N GLY A 1081 -0.58 -14.63 -47.97
CA GLY A 1081 0.63 -15.41 -47.68
C GLY A 1081 0.42 -16.82 -47.16
N THR A 1082 -0.44 -17.63 -47.79
CA THR A 1082 -0.24 -19.09 -47.71
C THR A 1082 0.87 -19.45 -48.67
N ASP A 1083 2.03 -19.76 -48.08
CA ASP A 1083 3.17 -20.37 -48.75
C ASP A 1083 2.69 -21.49 -49.68
N ARG A 1084 3.14 -21.51 -50.95
CA ARG A 1084 2.67 -22.48 -51.97
C ARG A 1084 2.87 -23.95 -51.52
N ALA A 1085 3.67 -24.18 -50.48
CA ALA A 1085 3.95 -25.48 -49.88
C ALA A 1085 2.89 -25.97 -48.86
N SER A 1086 2.04 -25.09 -48.32
CA SER A 1086 1.23 -25.39 -47.11
C SER A 1086 0.01 -26.31 -47.30
N VAL A 1087 -0.25 -26.82 -48.51
CA VAL A 1087 -1.40 -27.72 -48.81
C VAL A 1087 -0.95 -29.10 -49.33
N LEU A 1088 0.36 -29.37 -49.39
CA LEU A 1088 0.89 -30.64 -49.90
C LEU A 1088 1.26 -31.55 -48.73
N LEU A 1089 0.37 -32.50 -48.41
CA LEU A 1089 0.67 -33.62 -47.53
C LEU A 1089 1.54 -34.61 -48.31
N TRP A 1090 2.79 -34.80 -47.87
CA TRP A 1090 3.70 -35.82 -48.40
C TRP A 1090 3.33 -37.17 -47.77
N VAL A 1091 2.91 -38.14 -48.59
CA VAL A 1091 2.47 -39.48 -48.14
C VAL A 1091 3.67 -40.40 -48.05
N VAL A 1092 4.06 -40.80 -46.84
CA VAL A 1092 5.32 -41.52 -46.62
C VAL A 1092 5.11 -43.04 -46.53
N ASP A 1093 3.89 -43.50 -46.25
CA ASP A 1093 3.49 -44.91 -46.14
C ASP A 1093 2.05 -45.18 -46.64
N ASP A 1094 1.64 -46.45 -46.62
CA ASP A 1094 0.36 -46.92 -47.18
C ASP A 1094 -0.86 -46.73 -46.24
N GLU A 1095 -0.64 -46.34 -44.98
CA GLU A 1095 -1.68 -46.22 -43.96
C GLU A 1095 -2.10 -44.75 -43.75
N GLY A 1096 -3.05 -44.29 -44.57
CA GLY A 1096 -3.88 -43.11 -44.27
C GLY A 1096 -3.40 -41.81 -44.89
#